data_AF-A0A7V6UX80-F1
#
_entry.id   AF-A0A7V6UX80-F1
#
_cell.length_a   1.000
_cell.length_b   1.000
_cell.length_c   1.000
_cell.angle_alpha   90.00
_cell.angle_beta   90.00
_cell.angle_gamma   90.00
#
_symmetry.space_group_name_H-M   'P 1'
#
loop_
_entity.id
_entity.type
_entity.pdbx_description
1 polymer ?
#
loop_
_entity_poly.entity_id
_entity_poly.type
_entity_poly.pdbx_seq_one_letter_code
_entity_poly.pdbx_strand_id
1 'polypeptide(L)'
;MKKICIKCTLTFTIILCILLTSFTSMVTYAEGTPTIATLDGEGISISVDSNMSMTVFLVKQDGTKIQLTQKPDMPNPWSTYSDANTASAVLSSQSGYVTIGPSRSDEVAIDDFVLTDIKKETDVDTYFGKGDRLTVTGHSESLNLTRIIIIETAYGHPGVVSVTSKYCYDGDGTLKIHKFVENNYKIVGAPLPEVIPGKVEASLWSWQGSAIRWGADDLIPVYDTMGSGIASDHDVDRARASDLTSRNNNLWSTNGGTPFMDFYGLNGGIGIGSAMPYHLYNLEIPVKGSGIPGQHDTAYTWIGWPGKELQAGVLTDVGTSIVVAHTGDFYNGCRAYANAMKEIGHCNIPSSSLPDWAYDPHWETWGYGEDFLPEIVLAMLPELKSLGVKSITLDAGWYKRDEINGEGMYIPDPEKYANVGGFKAFVDAIHDAGLKVLGWCAPSVGRLGGTPLTSPLMAQHPDYFISSSASEIVPVRAGGYYPISSRCYDLCLGNPVVLDDFTTDFVNLFIGEYDLDGFKMDSVWGTHQCMAEGHGHDGDPDASIKGWSVFFKNIYEKAKAIKPDVMIINCNCGTPMNFYDFNGTNWPIPGDCVGSRQMRYRIKLYKAFYGSDFAVLGDHLYLSTLRNYNEGTRPGPVDFISYFGTGAVLDTKYISLKYGELNEDTDLPKSKAMRYPGDPDYDTAVFKFGDFQRWFSLYNDLKLSNGEFIGDLYMYGFDYPEAYVIKKNNNMFYAFYATDNSVANFKANTSAPVVDPWGSNYVSANTYNGDVELRGLVPGQFYKITDYINNVDYGVIEATSSTITLPNVNFTTGLLLCAEPVSSNGSVVVSEARTVANSNIDIKVSLKNFANVGGIKVTLNYDASKLQVENVEQSPLVFGAVNTEEPGTIIFNAIKSDGIPVGETSFDVATITFKVADSVEDGFIPIIIAEVEACDDNVDPLPAINKVNGGIWIYSGEPGDVNSDGKVNFMDALIILKSINNKITLTDKQTLLADYDGNGIINIEDVIAILRFDVGL
;
A
#
# COMPACT_ATOMS: atom_id res chain seq x y z
N MET A 1 40.64 16.40 68.87
CA MET A 1 39.52 15.46 69.06
C MET A 1 38.61 15.58 67.83
N LYS A 2 38.91 14.85 66.74
CA LYS A 2 38.23 13.62 66.28
C LYS A 2 36.70 13.78 66.05
N LYS A 3 36.33 14.07 64.80
CA LYS A 3 35.30 13.43 63.93
C LYS A 3 34.66 14.46 62.99
N ILE A 4 34.18 13.93 61.86
CA ILE A 4 33.34 14.52 60.79
C ILE A 4 34.17 14.84 59.54
N CYS A 5 34.45 13.85 58.68
CA CYS A 5 33.60 13.00 57.80
C CYS A 5 33.69 13.50 56.35
N ILE A 6 34.51 12.76 55.62
CA ILE A 6 34.71 12.66 54.18
C ILE A 6 33.33 12.60 53.49
N LYS A 7 32.82 13.74 53.00
CA LYS A 7 31.63 13.77 52.13
C LYS A 7 31.55 14.97 51.16
N CYS A 8 32.60 15.79 51.06
CA CYS A 8 32.57 16.98 50.20
C CYS A 8 33.48 16.92 48.96
N THR A 9 34.31 15.89 48.79
CA THR A 9 35.27 15.81 47.66
C THR A 9 34.87 14.79 46.59
N LEU A 10 33.82 13.99 46.80
CA LEU A 10 33.33 13.02 45.82
C LEU A 10 32.20 13.58 44.92
N THR A 11 31.50 14.62 45.38
CA THR A 11 30.34 15.18 44.66
C THR A 11 30.76 16.13 43.52
N PHE A 12 31.93 16.77 43.62
CA PHE A 12 32.40 17.72 42.60
C PHE A 12 33.00 17.04 41.35
N THR A 13 33.56 15.84 41.49
CA THR A 13 34.08 15.06 40.34
C THR A 13 32.96 14.31 39.61
N ILE A 14 31.88 13.94 40.31
CA ILE A 14 30.73 13.26 39.70
C ILE A 14 29.84 14.26 38.93
N ILE A 15 29.71 15.52 39.38
CA ILE A 15 28.93 16.54 38.66
C ILE A 15 29.65 17.02 37.40
N LEU A 16 30.99 17.05 37.37
CA LEU A 16 31.75 17.39 36.14
C LEU A 16 31.72 16.26 35.11
N CYS A 17 31.59 14.98 35.53
CA CYS A 17 31.37 13.86 34.60
C CYS A 17 29.92 13.74 34.10
N ILE A 18 28.93 14.31 34.80
CA ILE A 18 27.52 14.29 34.39
C ILE A 18 27.15 15.50 33.50
N LEU A 19 27.87 16.62 33.60
CA LEU A 19 27.65 17.81 32.76
C LEU A 19 28.44 17.80 31.43
N LEU A 20 29.37 16.87 31.24
CA LEU A 20 30.08 16.67 29.97
C LEU A 20 29.45 15.59 29.06
N THR A 21 28.35 14.95 29.50
CA THR A 21 27.62 13.94 28.71
C THR A 21 26.29 14.46 28.15
N SER A 22 25.98 15.75 28.25
CA SER A 22 24.69 16.33 27.84
C SER A 22 24.74 17.31 26.65
N PHE A 23 25.88 17.49 25.99
CA PHE A 23 25.98 18.28 24.76
C PHE A 23 27.02 17.70 23.80
N THR A 24 26.70 16.52 23.25
CA THR A 24 27.09 16.05 21.91
C THR A 24 26.36 14.73 21.69
N SER A 25 25.12 14.78 21.22
CA SER A 25 24.55 13.68 20.44
C SER A 25 25.21 13.66 19.06
N MET A 26 26.54 13.47 19.04
CA MET A 26 27.19 12.90 17.86
C MET A 26 26.98 11.41 17.98
N VAL A 27 26.23 10.88 17.02
CA VAL A 27 26.13 9.47 16.70
C VAL A 27 27.53 8.87 16.71
N THR A 28 27.87 8.10 17.74
CA THR A 28 29.04 7.23 17.71
C THR A 28 28.68 6.06 16.80
N TYR A 29 28.91 6.25 15.50
CA TYR A 29 28.98 5.15 14.55
C TYR A 29 30.07 4.20 15.04
N ALA A 30 29.78 2.90 15.10
CA ALA A 30 30.82 1.88 15.20
C ALA A 30 31.87 2.19 14.13
N GLU A 31 33.16 2.20 14.49
CA GLU A 31 34.26 2.42 13.56
C GLU A 31 34.24 1.33 12.48
N GLY A 32 33.47 1.58 11.42
CA GLY A 32 33.42 0.74 10.24
C GLY A 32 34.74 0.80 9.49
N THR A 33 35.01 -0.25 8.73
CA THR A 33 36.10 -0.24 7.75
C THR A 33 35.94 1.00 6.84
N PRO A 34 37.00 1.79 6.60
CA PRO A 34 36.89 3.02 5.82
C PRO A 34 36.28 2.76 4.43
N THR A 35 35.40 3.66 3.98
CA THR A 35 34.93 3.66 2.58
C THR A 35 36.11 3.86 1.63
N ILE A 36 36.22 2.98 0.64
CA ILE A 36 37.27 3.02 -0.38
C ILE A 36 36.76 3.62 -1.68
N ALA A 37 35.50 3.37 -2.04
CA ALA A 37 34.88 3.93 -3.23
C ALA A 37 33.41 4.28 -3.02
N THR A 38 32.93 5.24 -3.82
CA THR A 38 31.53 5.63 -3.87
C THR A 38 31.01 5.71 -5.31
N LEU A 39 29.77 5.28 -5.48
CA LEU A 39 28.96 5.49 -6.68
C LEU A 39 27.74 6.33 -6.28
N ASP A 40 27.66 7.54 -6.82
CA ASP A 40 26.56 8.48 -6.53
C ASP A 40 25.62 8.50 -7.74
N GLY A 41 24.33 8.34 -7.49
CA GLY A 41 23.26 8.50 -8.47
C GLY A 41 22.22 9.51 -7.96
N GLU A 42 21.26 9.85 -8.81
CA GLU A 42 20.09 10.60 -8.36
C GLU A 42 19.29 9.74 -7.37
N GLY A 43 18.94 10.26 -6.19
CA GLY A 43 18.15 9.53 -5.18
C GLY A 43 18.88 8.45 -4.40
N ILE A 44 20.06 7.96 -4.83
CA ILE A 44 20.79 6.86 -4.19
C ILE A 44 22.31 7.07 -4.23
N SER A 45 23.01 6.62 -3.19
CA SER A 45 24.47 6.58 -3.15
C SER A 45 24.93 5.26 -2.53
N ILE A 46 25.94 4.64 -3.12
CA ILE A 46 26.53 3.38 -2.68
C ILE A 46 27.98 3.62 -2.25
N SER A 47 28.32 3.22 -1.03
CA SER A 47 29.69 3.22 -0.52
C SER A 47 30.21 1.78 -0.41
N VAL A 48 31.45 1.54 -0.80
CA VAL A 48 32.11 0.21 -0.76
C VAL A 48 33.36 0.26 0.13
N ASP A 49 33.52 -0.73 1.02
CA ASP A 49 34.69 -0.89 1.91
C ASP A 49 35.77 -1.87 1.37
N SER A 50 36.84 -2.11 2.13
CA SER A 50 37.92 -3.04 1.74
C SER A 50 37.53 -4.51 1.67
N ASN A 51 36.38 -4.88 2.25
CA ASN A 51 35.80 -6.22 2.20
C ASN A 51 34.67 -6.25 1.16
N MET A 52 34.69 -5.31 0.21
CA MET A 52 33.70 -5.16 -0.86
C MET A 52 32.27 -4.93 -0.35
N SER A 53 32.10 -4.43 0.89
CA SER A 53 30.80 -4.28 1.52
C SER A 53 30.07 -3.00 1.14
N MET A 54 28.83 -3.16 0.66
CA MET A 54 28.00 -2.06 0.20
C MET A 54 27.17 -1.47 1.33
N THR A 55 27.28 -0.15 1.50
CA THR A 55 26.38 0.67 2.32
C THR A 55 25.52 1.51 1.40
N VAL A 56 24.20 1.46 1.59
CA VAL A 56 23.21 2.13 0.76
C VAL A 56 22.73 3.39 1.47
N PHE A 57 22.69 4.50 0.74
CA PHE A 57 22.16 5.77 1.22
C PHE A 57 21.03 6.25 0.31
N LEU A 58 19.92 6.67 0.90
CA LEU A 58 18.93 7.52 0.25
C LEU A 58 19.50 8.95 0.15
N VAL A 59 19.43 9.53 -1.04
CA VAL A 59 19.81 10.93 -1.29
C VAL A 59 18.54 11.75 -1.48
N LYS A 60 18.21 12.61 -0.51
CA LYS A 60 17.07 13.53 -0.62
C LYS A 60 17.34 14.61 -1.67
N GLN A 61 16.28 15.27 -2.13
CA GLN A 61 16.36 16.36 -3.12
C GLN A 61 17.25 17.54 -2.68
N ASP A 62 17.37 17.76 -1.36
CA ASP A 62 18.25 18.78 -0.77
C ASP A 62 19.73 18.34 -0.67
N GLY A 63 20.06 17.13 -1.14
CA GLY A 63 21.38 16.52 -1.07
C GLY A 63 21.68 15.79 0.25
N THR A 64 20.74 15.79 1.21
CA THR A 64 20.91 15.07 2.48
C THR A 64 21.00 13.56 2.22
N LYS A 65 22.07 12.93 2.73
CA LYS A 65 22.25 11.47 2.68
C LYS A 65 21.73 10.82 3.95
N ILE A 66 20.80 9.88 3.81
CA ILE A 66 20.28 9.04 4.89
C ILE A 66 20.82 7.63 4.68
N GLN A 67 21.58 7.13 5.64
CA GLN A 67 22.09 5.76 5.60
C GLN A 67 20.94 4.78 5.84
N LEU A 68 20.66 3.90 4.88
CA LEU A 68 19.60 2.89 4.95
C LEU A 68 20.11 1.54 5.46
N THR A 69 21.38 1.22 5.17
CA THR A 69 21.98 -0.06 5.57
C THR A 69 23.24 0.12 6.41
N GLN A 70 23.54 -0.88 7.21
CA GLN A 70 24.77 -0.99 8.00
C GLN A 70 25.46 -2.31 7.67
N LYS A 71 26.73 -2.42 8.04
CA LYS A 71 27.43 -3.71 8.05
C LYS A 71 26.77 -4.63 9.10
N PRO A 72 26.55 -5.92 8.81
CA PRO A 72 26.04 -6.85 9.80
C PRO A 72 26.99 -7.01 11.00
N ASP A 73 26.44 -7.02 12.21
CA ASP A 73 27.18 -7.35 13.43
C ASP A 73 27.16 -8.88 13.63
N MET A 74 28.33 -9.50 13.83
CA MET A 74 28.46 -10.95 14.05
C MET A 74 29.02 -11.28 15.44
N PRO A 75 28.59 -12.40 16.06
CA PRO A 75 27.56 -13.32 15.58
C PRO A 75 26.14 -12.79 15.86
N ASN A 76 25.29 -12.79 14.84
CA ASN A 76 23.85 -12.64 15.03
C ASN A 76 23.31 -13.93 15.69
N PRO A 77 22.37 -13.85 16.66
CA PRO A 77 21.69 -15.02 17.25
C PRO A 77 21.21 -16.09 16.25
N TRP A 78 20.95 -15.72 14.99
CA TRP A 78 20.52 -16.62 13.91
C TRP A 78 21.64 -17.37 13.17
N SER A 79 22.92 -17.19 13.55
CA SER A 79 24.08 -17.78 12.86
C SER A 79 24.29 -19.28 13.11
N THR A 80 23.28 -20.03 13.56
CA THR A 80 23.36 -21.48 13.82
C THR A 80 22.20 -22.24 13.19
N TYR A 81 22.52 -23.34 12.51
CA TYR A 81 21.52 -24.20 11.87
C TYR A 81 20.85 -25.05 12.95
N SER A 82 19.53 -25.11 12.91
CA SER A 82 18.77 -26.05 13.73
C SER A 82 17.59 -26.57 12.91
N ASP A 83 17.00 -27.69 13.31
CA ASP A 83 15.78 -28.21 12.66
C ASP A 83 14.61 -27.21 12.72
N ALA A 84 14.69 -26.22 13.62
CA ALA A 84 13.78 -25.08 13.67
C ALA A 84 14.19 -23.94 12.72
N ASN A 85 15.48 -23.71 12.43
CA ASN A 85 15.97 -22.64 11.55
C ASN A 85 16.20 -23.17 10.12
N THR A 86 15.19 -23.02 9.26
CA THR A 86 15.18 -23.50 7.87
C THR A 86 15.87 -22.56 6.87
N ALA A 87 16.60 -21.52 7.30
CA ALA A 87 17.47 -20.73 6.42
C ALA A 87 18.92 -21.22 6.50
N SER A 88 19.73 -20.91 5.48
CA SER A 88 21.18 -21.10 5.57
C SER A 88 21.69 -20.33 6.79
N ALA A 89 22.22 -21.06 7.76
CA ALA A 89 22.59 -20.56 9.07
C ALA A 89 23.82 -19.66 9.08
N VAL A 90 24.38 -19.35 7.92
CA VAL A 90 25.67 -18.68 7.85
C VAL A 90 25.44 -17.26 7.42
N LEU A 91 25.26 -16.37 8.40
CA LEU A 91 25.46 -14.94 8.17
C LEU A 91 26.96 -14.66 8.25
N SER A 92 27.46 -13.81 7.37
CA SER A 92 28.85 -13.39 7.35
C SER A 92 28.99 -12.00 7.98
N SER A 93 30.17 -11.72 8.54
CA SER A 93 30.56 -10.34 8.93
C SER A 93 30.91 -9.47 7.72
N GLN A 94 31.08 -10.09 6.55
CA GLN A 94 31.20 -9.43 5.26
C GLN A 94 29.84 -9.34 4.58
N SER A 95 29.74 -8.37 3.67
CA SER A 95 28.55 -8.20 2.83
C SER A 95 28.27 -9.41 1.95
N GLY A 96 29.25 -10.09 1.36
CA GLY A 96 28.96 -11.20 0.44
C GLY A 96 29.93 -12.36 0.60
N TYR A 97 29.47 -13.54 0.24
CA TYR A 97 30.16 -14.79 0.47
C TYR A 97 29.64 -15.88 -0.47
N VAL A 98 30.32 -17.01 -0.55
CA VAL A 98 29.82 -18.22 -1.22
C VAL A 98 29.66 -19.33 -0.20
N THR A 99 28.77 -20.28 -0.43
CA THR A 99 28.70 -21.51 0.37
C THR A 99 29.12 -22.72 -0.45
N ILE A 100 29.87 -23.61 0.19
CA ILE A 100 30.29 -24.91 -0.36
C ILE A 100 29.75 -26.03 0.53
N GLY A 101 29.45 -27.19 -0.04
CA GLY A 101 28.96 -28.34 0.70
C GLY A 101 28.06 -29.25 -0.15
N PRO A 102 27.90 -30.53 0.25
CA PRO A 102 27.06 -31.49 -0.46
C PRO A 102 25.56 -31.23 -0.24
N SER A 103 25.19 -30.58 0.86
CA SER A 103 23.82 -30.35 1.28
C SER A 103 23.72 -29.05 2.09
N ARG A 104 22.50 -28.56 2.30
CA ARG A 104 22.21 -27.34 3.06
C ARG A 104 22.66 -27.40 4.52
N SER A 105 22.57 -28.57 5.15
CA SER A 105 22.98 -28.79 6.54
C SER A 105 24.49 -28.89 6.72
N ASP A 106 25.24 -29.07 5.61
CA ASP A 106 26.69 -29.22 5.60
C ASP A 106 27.39 -28.03 4.91
N GLU A 107 26.65 -26.94 4.64
CA GLU A 107 27.19 -25.74 4.01
C GLU A 107 28.21 -25.02 4.90
N VAL A 108 29.33 -24.61 4.32
CA VAL A 108 30.32 -23.73 4.93
C VAL A 108 30.38 -22.44 4.12
N ALA A 109 30.21 -21.28 4.77
CA ALA A 109 30.45 -20.01 4.10
C ALA A 109 31.94 -19.72 3.99
N ILE A 110 32.30 -19.19 2.83
CA ILE A 110 33.61 -18.63 2.53
C ILE A 110 33.42 -17.14 2.28
N ASP A 111 33.89 -16.34 3.24
CA ASP A 111 33.71 -14.90 3.33
C ASP A 111 35.04 -14.17 3.56
N ASP A 112 36.11 -14.61 2.89
CA ASP A 112 37.47 -14.06 3.01
C ASP A 112 37.88 -13.22 1.79
N PHE A 113 36.91 -12.65 1.07
CA PHE A 113 37.20 -11.81 -0.09
C PHE A 113 37.88 -10.50 0.34
N VAL A 114 39.04 -10.22 -0.24
CA VAL A 114 39.77 -8.97 -0.05
C VAL A 114 39.78 -8.20 -1.37
N LEU A 115 39.47 -6.90 -1.30
CA LEU A 115 39.52 -6.01 -2.45
C LEU A 115 40.91 -6.01 -3.11
N THR A 116 40.95 -6.22 -4.43
CA THR A 116 42.17 -6.18 -5.25
C THR A 116 42.17 -5.09 -6.31
N ASP A 117 41.00 -4.69 -6.83
CA ASP A 117 40.88 -3.64 -7.84
C ASP A 117 39.54 -2.89 -7.77
N ILE A 118 39.56 -1.61 -8.16
CA ILE A 118 38.37 -0.77 -8.31
C ILE A 118 38.48 0.05 -9.60
N LYS A 119 37.42 0.01 -10.39
CA LYS A 119 37.28 0.81 -11.60
C LYS A 119 35.96 1.57 -11.60
N LYS A 120 36.02 2.89 -11.76
CA LYS A 120 34.86 3.76 -11.93
C LYS A 120 34.79 4.27 -13.36
N GLU A 121 33.60 4.22 -13.94
CA GLU A 121 33.29 4.67 -15.29
C GLU A 121 32.03 5.54 -15.23
N THR A 122 31.98 6.58 -16.06
CA THR A 122 30.86 7.53 -16.10
C THR A 122 30.25 7.55 -17.50
N ASP A 123 28.94 7.78 -17.60
CA ASP A 123 28.20 7.86 -18.86
C ASP A 123 28.42 6.63 -19.78
N VAL A 124 28.21 5.44 -19.21
CA VAL A 124 28.28 4.16 -19.90
C VAL A 124 26.90 3.54 -20.09
N ASP A 125 26.80 2.57 -21.00
CA ASP A 125 25.62 1.70 -21.07
C ASP A 125 25.64 0.75 -19.86
N THR A 126 24.65 0.90 -18.99
CA THR A 126 24.37 0.11 -17.78
C THR A 126 23.16 -0.79 -18.01
N TYR A 127 22.86 -1.64 -17.02
CA TYR A 127 21.79 -2.64 -17.10
C TYR A 127 20.40 -2.05 -17.35
N PHE A 128 20.11 -0.86 -16.79
CA PHE A 128 18.83 -0.15 -16.91
C PHE A 128 18.92 1.12 -17.77
N GLY A 129 19.85 1.18 -18.73
CA GLY A 129 20.01 2.33 -19.63
C GLY A 129 21.35 3.02 -19.50
N LYS A 130 21.40 4.36 -19.59
CA LYS A 130 22.65 5.13 -19.39
C LYS A 130 22.87 5.43 -17.92
N GLY A 131 24.12 5.33 -17.46
CA GLY A 131 24.48 5.68 -16.09
C GLY A 131 25.98 5.58 -15.81
N ASP A 132 26.33 5.58 -14.52
CA ASP A 132 27.70 5.40 -14.06
C ASP A 132 27.89 3.96 -13.55
N ARG A 133 29.11 3.43 -13.68
CA ARG A 133 29.47 2.06 -13.29
C ARG A 133 30.64 2.08 -12.30
N LEU A 134 30.51 1.30 -11.23
CA LEU A 134 31.59 0.95 -10.32
C LEU A 134 31.81 -0.56 -10.38
N THR A 135 32.98 -0.98 -10.86
CA THR A 135 33.43 -2.37 -10.83
C THR A 135 34.37 -2.58 -9.64
N VAL A 136 34.04 -3.55 -8.80
CA VAL A 136 34.78 -3.90 -7.58
C VAL A 136 35.24 -5.34 -7.72
N THR A 137 36.55 -5.57 -7.66
CA THR A 137 37.14 -6.90 -7.77
C THR A 137 37.81 -7.27 -6.46
N GLY A 138 37.60 -8.50 -6.01
CA GLY A 138 38.31 -9.05 -4.87
C GLY A 138 38.62 -10.53 -5.03
N HIS A 139 39.49 -11.03 -4.17
CA HIS A 139 40.02 -12.38 -4.25
C HIS A 139 39.88 -13.10 -2.91
N SER A 140 39.44 -14.35 -2.96
CA SER A 140 39.41 -15.29 -1.85
C SER A 140 40.57 -16.27 -2.00
N GLU A 141 41.54 -16.18 -1.09
CA GLU A 141 42.70 -17.08 -1.07
C GLU A 141 42.30 -18.52 -0.71
N SER A 142 41.31 -18.70 0.17
CA SER A 142 40.91 -20.04 0.64
C SER A 142 40.30 -20.91 -0.46
N LEU A 143 39.62 -20.31 -1.44
CA LEU A 143 39.07 -21.01 -2.60
C LEU A 143 39.82 -20.75 -3.90
N ASN A 144 40.83 -19.88 -3.90
CA ASN A 144 41.45 -19.34 -5.11
C ASN A 144 40.38 -18.85 -6.10
N LEU A 145 39.52 -17.95 -5.61
CA LEU A 145 38.29 -17.53 -6.27
C LEU A 145 38.28 -16.00 -6.39
N THR A 146 38.22 -15.52 -7.62
CA THR A 146 38.02 -14.09 -7.90
C THR A 146 36.54 -13.77 -7.98
N ARG A 147 36.14 -12.69 -7.32
CA ARG A 147 34.79 -12.13 -7.30
C ARG A 147 34.81 -10.74 -7.92
N ILE A 148 33.87 -10.48 -8.83
CA ILE A 148 33.67 -9.18 -9.47
C ILE A 148 32.21 -8.75 -9.24
N ILE A 149 32.03 -7.58 -8.65
CA ILE A 149 30.73 -6.92 -8.47
C ILE A 149 30.70 -5.70 -9.38
N ILE A 150 29.69 -5.60 -10.24
CA ILE A 150 29.47 -4.43 -11.09
C ILE A 150 28.21 -3.74 -10.58
N ILE A 151 28.38 -2.54 -10.03
CA ILE A 151 27.31 -1.70 -9.47
C ILE A 151 27.06 -0.58 -10.46
N GLU A 152 25.81 -0.37 -10.86
CA GLU A 152 25.49 0.61 -11.89
C GLU A 152 24.28 1.45 -11.53
N THR A 153 24.37 2.76 -11.74
CA THR A 153 23.22 3.67 -11.69
C THR A 153 22.50 3.69 -13.04
N ALA A 154 21.32 4.30 -13.06
CA ALA A 154 20.63 4.62 -14.30
C ALA A 154 20.03 6.03 -14.21
N TYR A 155 20.42 6.93 -15.11
CA TYR A 155 19.98 8.33 -15.11
C TYR A 155 18.46 8.47 -15.32
N GLY A 156 17.81 7.47 -15.92
CA GLY A 156 16.35 7.44 -16.10
C GLY A 156 15.57 6.90 -14.90
N HIS A 157 16.25 6.33 -13.90
CA HIS A 157 15.62 5.63 -12.77
C HIS A 157 16.22 6.10 -11.44
N PRO A 158 15.82 7.28 -10.93
CA PRO A 158 16.30 7.80 -9.64
C PRO A 158 16.04 6.81 -8.50
N GLY A 159 17.00 6.71 -7.58
CA GLY A 159 16.92 5.81 -6.43
C GLY A 159 17.30 4.37 -6.75
N VAL A 160 17.63 4.02 -7.99
CA VAL A 160 17.86 2.63 -8.42
C VAL A 160 19.32 2.36 -8.78
N VAL A 161 19.84 1.21 -8.36
CA VAL A 161 21.07 0.61 -8.90
C VAL A 161 20.87 -0.85 -9.27
N SER A 162 21.53 -1.30 -10.34
CA SER A 162 21.75 -2.73 -10.61
C SER A 162 23.05 -3.19 -9.95
N VAL A 163 23.10 -4.47 -9.57
CA VAL A 163 24.32 -5.11 -9.07
C VAL A 163 24.49 -6.46 -9.74
N THR A 164 25.52 -6.61 -10.57
CA THR A 164 25.84 -7.87 -11.24
C THR A 164 26.99 -8.57 -10.52
N SER A 165 26.78 -9.84 -10.16
CA SER A 165 27.79 -10.68 -9.53
C SER A 165 28.41 -11.66 -10.54
N LYS A 166 29.74 -11.66 -10.65
CA LYS A 166 30.53 -12.58 -11.48
C LYS A 166 31.65 -13.21 -10.67
N TYR A 167 32.01 -14.45 -11.02
CA TYR A 167 33.08 -15.20 -10.34
C TYR A 167 33.98 -15.92 -11.36
N CYS A 168 35.26 -16.00 -11.05
CA CYS A 168 36.25 -16.79 -11.80
C CYS A 168 36.99 -17.70 -10.83
N TYR A 169 36.90 -19.02 -11.05
CA TYR A 169 37.69 -19.98 -10.29
C TYR A 169 39.11 -20.01 -10.86
N ASP A 170 40.08 -19.56 -10.08
CA ASP A 170 41.48 -19.40 -10.53
C ASP A 170 42.33 -20.65 -10.24
N GLY A 171 41.71 -21.70 -9.69
CA GLY A 171 42.34 -23.00 -9.46
C GLY A 171 42.29 -23.93 -10.68
N ASP A 172 42.48 -25.23 -10.43
CA ASP A 172 42.47 -26.27 -11.46
C ASP A 172 41.17 -27.07 -11.45
N GLY A 173 40.63 -27.38 -12.63
CA GLY A 173 39.44 -28.22 -12.78
C GLY A 173 38.13 -27.45 -12.57
N THR A 174 37.26 -27.96 -11.69
CA THR A 174 35.91 -27.41 -11.46
C THR A 174 35.66 -27.19 -9.98
N LEU A 175 35.01 -26.09 -9.64
CA LEU A 175 34.56 -25.78 -8.29
C LEU A 175 33.04 -25.73 -8.22
N LYS A 176 32.43 -26.64 -7.45
CA LYS A 176 30.99 -26.62 -7.22
C LYS A 176 30.66 -25.66 -6.07
N ILE A 177 29.95 -24.59 -6.40
CA ILE A 177 29.38 -23.65 -5.43
C ILE A 177 27.94 -24.06 -5.14
N HIS A 178 27.58 -24.14 -3.86
CA HIS A 178 26.21 -24.44 -3.43
C HIS A 178 25.31 -23.22 -3.54
N LYS A 179 25.80 -22.05 -3.15
CA LYS A 179 25.07 -20.77 -3.22
C LYS A 179 26.04 -19.60 -3.31
N PHE A 180 25.62 -18.54 -3.98
CA PHE A 180 26.33 -17.27 -3.98
C PHE A 180 25.50 -16.23 -3.25
N VAL A 181 26.02 -15.63 -2.19
CA VAL A 181 25.38 -14.53 -1.49
C VAL A 181 26.03 -13.24 -1.90
N GLU A 182 25.25 -12.40 -2.57
CA GLU A 182 25.74 -11.17 -3.17
C GLU A 182 26.02 -10.11 -2.11
N ASN A 183 25.01 -9.65 -1.38
CA ASN A 183 25.20 -8.63 -0.35
C ASN A 183 24.22 -8.86 0.82
N ASN A 184 24.73 -8.75 2.03
CA ASN A 184 24.04 -8.83 3.31
C ASN A 184 23.79 -7.41 3.81
N TYR A 185 22.53 -7.09 4.02
CA TYR A 185 22.09 -5.78 4.45
C TYR A 185 21.54 -5.88 5.85
N LYS A 186 22.13 -5.13 6.80
CA LYS A 186 21.50 -4.83 8.08
C LYS A 186 20.75 -3.52 7.94
N ILE A 187 19.47 -3.51 8.29
CA ILE A 187 18.57 -2.36 8.17
C ILE A 187 18.08 -2.00 9.56
N VAL A 188 18.13 -0.72 9.91
CA VAL A 188 17.75 -0.24 11.24
C VAL A 188 16.74 0.90 11.08
N GLY A 189 15.53 0.68 11.58
CA GLY A 189 14.48 1.66 11.65
C GLY A 189 14.83 2.80 12.61
N ALA A 190 14.41 4.00 12.28
CA ALA A 190 14.58 5.14 13.18
C ALA A 190 13.70 4.95 14.43
N PRO A 191 14.18 5.34 15.62
CA PRO A 191 13.33 5.38 16.80
C PRO A 191 12.08 6.20 16.52
N LEU A 192 10.92 5.69 16.95
CA LEU A 192 9.68 6.44 16.87
C LEU A 192 9.72 7.62 17.85
N PRO A 193 9.10 8.77 17.51
CA PRO A 193 8.88 9.83 18.48
C PRO A 193 8.09 9.30 19.68
N GLU A 194 8.47 9.68 20.91
CA GLU A 194 7.87 9.19 22.15
C GLU A 194 6.35 9.47 22.20
N VAL A 195 5.54 8.41 22.36
CA VAL A 195 4.07 8.39 22.50
C VAL A 195 3.32 9.24 21.47
N ILE A 196 2.89 8.61 20.37
CA ILE A 196 1.78 9.14 19.56
C ILE A 196 0.52 8.33 19.89
N PRO A 197 -0.42 8.86 20.70
CA PRO A 197 -1.65 8.15 21.02
C PRO A 197 -2.37 7.71 19.74
N GLY A 198 -2.59 6.41 19.57
CA GLY A 198 -3.31 5.84 18.42
C GLY A 198 -2.47 5.54 17.17
N LYS A 199 -1.14 5.69 17.17
CA LYS A 199 -0.27 5.26 16.05
C LYS A 199 0.49 3.97 16.38
N VAL A 200 0.74 3.16 15.36
CA VAL A 200 1.44 1.87 15.47
C VAL A 200 2.89 2.07 15.89
N GLU A 201 3.34 1.36 16.93
CA GLU A 201 4.69 1.47 17.49
C GLU A 201 5.71 0.52 16.83
N ALA A 202 5.76 0.45 15.49
CA ALA A 202 6.81 -0.28 14.77
C ALA A 202 7.74 0.68 14.01
N SER A 203 9.02 0.70 14.38
CA SER A 203 10.05 1.55 13.76
C SER A 203 10.40 1.15 12.31
N LEU A 204 10.05 -0.07 11.91
CA LEU A 204 10.39 -0.66 10.62
C LEU A 204 9.29 -1.62 10.14
N TRP A 205 8.93 -1.51 8.88
CA TRP A 205 7.99 -2.39 8.19
C TRP A 205 8.67 -3.12 7.04
N SER A 206 8.12 -4.26 6.66
CA SER A 206 8.55 -5.02 5.48
C SER A 206 7.37 -5.40 4.60
N TRP A 207 7.51 -5.19 3.30
CA TRP A 207 6.72 -5.85 2.27
C TRP A 207 7.54 -6.98 1.63
N GLN A 208 6.95 -8.17 1.50
CA GLN A 208 7.63 -9.39 1.06
C GLN A 208 6.91 -9.96 -0.15
N GLY A 209 7.55 -9.95 -1.32
CA GLY A 209 6.89 -10.31 -2.58
C GLY A 209 6.62 -11.81 -2.80
N SER A 210 7.19 -12.72 -2.00
CA SER A 210 6.99 -14.17 -2.17
C SER A 210 5.56 -14.62 -1.98
N ALA A 211 5.09 -15.55 -2.82
CA ALA A 211 3.93 -16.37 -2.53
C ALA A 211 4.27 -17.40 -1.44
N ILE A 212 3.81 -17.19 -0.20
CA ILE A 212 4.13 -18.05 0.96
C ILE A 212 3.00 -19.01 1.34
N ARG A 213 1.73 -18.61 1.22
CA ARG A 213 0.53 -19.45 1.33
C ARG A 213 -0.68 -18.54 1.18
N TRP A 214 -1.83 -19.13 0.86
CA TRP A 214 -3.08 -18.39 0.84
C TRP A 214 -3.31 -17.66 2.16
N GLY A 215 -3.46 -16.32 2.06
CA GLY A 215 -3.90 -15.48 3.16
C GLY A 215 -2.78 -15.13 4.13
N ALA A 216 -1.54 -15.56 3.87
CA ALA A 216 -0.40 -14.97 4.54
C ALA A 216 -0.34 -13.48 4.22
N ASP A 217 -0.13 -12.68 5.25
CA ASP A 217 0.14 -11.26 5.09
C ASP A 217 1.55 -11.07 4.54
N ASP A 218 1.62 -10.29 3.47
CA ASP A 218 2.85 -9.94 2.75
C ASP A 218 3.39 -8.57 3.20
N LEU A 219 2.63 -7.82 3.99
CA LEU A 219 2.95 -6.48 4.50
C LEU A 219 2.81 -6.41 6.03
N ILE A 220 3.95 -6.39 6.71
CA ILE A 220 4.03 -6.65 8.16
C ILE A 220 5.07 -5.76 8.86
N PRO A 221 4.89 -5.43 10.15
CA PRO A 221 5.94 -4.81 10.93
C PRO A 221 7.10 -5.79 11.16
N VAL A 222 8.33 -5.28 11.24
CA VAL A 222 9.50 -6.08 11.62
C VAL A 222 9.42 -6.42 13.11
N TYR A 223 9.82 -7.65 13.45
CA TYR A 223 9.95 -8.09 14.84
C TYR A 223 11.21 -8.94 15.02
N ASP A 224 11.73 -8.97 16.24
CA ASP A 224 12.99 -9.61 16.64
C ASP A 224 13.11 -11.08 16.26
N THR A 225 12.04 -11.88 16.41
CA THR A 225 12.02 -13.31 16.10
C THR A 225 11.70 -13.64 14.65
N MET A 226 11.59 -12.64 13.77
CA MET A 226 11.22 -12.86 12.36
C MET A 226 12.26 -13.76 11.67
N GLY A 227 11.76 -14.82 11.02
CA GLY A 227 12.58 -15.80 10.31
C GLY A 227 13.37 -16.77 11.21
N SER A 228 13.13 -16.79 12.52
CA SER A 228 13.81 -17.70 13.46
C SER A 228 13.41 -19.17 13.34
N GLY A 229 12.20 -19.42 12.85
CA GLY A 229 11.51 -20.70 12.98
C GLY A 229 11.16 -21.13 14.39
N ILE A 230 11.40 -20.28 15.40
CA ILE A 230 11.03 -20.50 16.79
C ILE A 230 9.72 -19.76 17.04
N ALA A 231 8.66 -20.51 17.35
CA ALA A 231 7.39 -19.95 17.80
C ALA A 231 7.52 -19.52 19.27
N SER A 232 7.27 -18.26 19.57
CA SER A 232 6.94 -17.86 20.94
C SER A 232 5.57 -18.42 21.33
N ASP A 233 5.24 -18.49 22.63
CA ASP A 233 3.88 -18.88 23.10
C ASP A 233 2.79 -18.00 22.46
N HIS A 234 3.16 -16.78 22.04
CA HIS A 234 2.31 -15.84 21.32
C HIS A 234 2.13 -16.18 19.82
N ASP A 235 3.06 -16.90 19.20
CA ASP A 235 3.01 -17.32 17.80
C ASP A 235 2.24 -18.64 17.60
N VAL A 236 2.15 -19.47 18.64
CA VAL A 236 1.42 -20.76 18.63
C VAL A 236 -0.10 -20.57 18.43
N ASP A 237 -0.65 -19.46 18.92
CA ASP A 237 -2.07 -19.09 18.73
C ASP A 237 -2.32 -18.30 17.42
N ARG A 238 -1.27 -17.86 16.71
CA ARG A 238 -1.33 -16.88 15.60
C ARG A 238 -0.83 -17.35 14.25
N ALA A 239 -0.24 -18.53 14.21
CA ALA A 239 0.29 -19.12 12.99
C ALA A 239 0.37 -20.62 13.23
N ARG A 240 -0.16 -21.44 12.32
CA ARG A 240 0.13 -22.88 12.33
C ARG A 240 1.60 -23.10 11.93
N ALA A 241 2.58 -22.85 12.83
CA ALA A 241 3.99 -23.24 12.80
C ALA A 241 4.85 -22.97 11.53
N SER A 242 4.27 -22.66 10.37
CA SER A 242 4.93 -22.52 9.08
C SER A 242 5.25 -21.06 8.73
N ASP A 243 4.61 -20.06 9.35
CA ASP A 243 4.93 -18.63 9.11
C ASP A 243 6.30 -18.20 9.68
N LEU A 244 6.84 -19.00 10.60
CA LEU A 244 8.10 -18.70 11.28
C LEU A 244 9.32 -19.25 10.53
N THR A 245 9.12 -20.29 9.72
CA THR A 245 10.17 -21.01 8.95
C THR A 245 10.11 -20.74 7.44
N SER A 246 8.97 -20.26 6.90
CA SER A 246 8.77 -20.12 5.45
C SER A 246 9.11 -18.75 4.84
N ARG A 247 9.36 -17.70 5.65
CA ARG A 247 9.62 -16.32 5.17
C ARG A 247 11.03 -16.07 4.60
N ASN A 248 11.68 -17.11 4.10
CA ASN A 248 12.99 -16.96 3.46
C ASN A 248 12.90 -16.40 2.03
N ASN A 249 11.68 -16.09 1.52
CA ASN A 249 11.43 -15.72 0.12
C ASN A 249 12.21 -16.67 -0.81
N ASN A 250 12.10 -17.97 -0.52
CA ASN A 250 12.73 -19.01 -1.31
C ASN A 250 11.78 -19.33 -2.47
N LEU A 251 12.15 -18.90 -3.67
CA LEU A 251 11.42 -19.22 -4.89
C LEU A 251 11.76 -20.66 -5.29
N TRP A 252 11.13 -21.62 -4.60
CA TRP A 252 11.14 -23.04 -4.98
C TRP A 252 10.12 -23.29 -6.10
N SER A 253 10.12 -24.49 -6.68
CA SER A 253 9.30 -24.94 -7.83
C SER A 253 7.82 -24.56 -7.80
N THR A 254 7.28 -24.22 -6.65
CA THR A 254 5.84 -24.05 -6.41
C THR A 254 5.44 -22.65 -5.96
N ASN A 255 6.39 -21.73 -5.75
CA ASN A 255 6.12 -20.49 -5.02
C ASN A 255 6.45 -19.26 -5.86
N GLY A 256 5.45 -18.78 -6.60
CA GLY A 256 5.48 -17.54 -7.37
C GLY A 256 5.61 -16.28 -6.51
N GLY A 257 5.10 -15.17 -7.02
CA GLY A 257 5.20 -13.85 -6.38
C GLY A 257 6.26 -12.96 -7.02
N THR A 258 6.47 -11.79 -6.43
CA THR A 258 7.44 -10.82 -6.92
C THR A 258 8.81 -11.11 -6.31
N PRO A 259 9.89 -11.29 -7.10
CA PRO A 259 11.24 -11.55 -6.59
C PRO A 259 11.89 -10.26 -6.06
N PHE A 260 11.16 -9.52 -5.23
CA PHE A 260 11.50 -8.22 -4.65
C PHE A 260 10.91 -8.13 -3.25
N MET A 261 11.57 -7.40 -2.38
CA MET A 261 11.07 -7.03 -1.06
C MET A 261 11.41 -5.58 -0.76
N ASP A 262 10.71 -5.01 0.20
CA ASP A 262 10.88 -3.63 0.59
C ASP A 262 10.88 -3.49 2.12
N PHE A 263 11.77 -2.65 2.65
CA PHE A 263 11.77 -2.24 4.05
C PHE A 263 11.65 -0.74 4.14
N TYR A 264 10.79 -0.24 5.03
CA TYR A 264 10.61 1.20 5.15
C TYR A 264 10.31 1.65 6.58
N GLY A 265 10.73 2.88 6.89
CA GLY A 265 10.46 3.57 8.13
C GLY A 265 10.38 5.08 7.91
N LEU A 266 10.29 5.86 8.99
CA LEU A 266 10.09 7.32 8.92
C LEU A 266 11.19 8.07 8.14
N ASN A 267 12.40 7.51 8.06
CA ASN A 267 13.54 8.15 7.38
C ASN A 267 13.68 7.78 5.90
N GLY A 268 12.89 6.81 5.40
CA GLY A 268 13.00 6.26 4.06
C GLY A 268 12.93 4.74 4.04
N GLY A 269 13.07 4.17 2.85
CA GLY A 269 13.03 2.73 2.64
C GLY A 269 14.06 2.24 1.63
N ILE A 270 14.30 0.93 1.70
CA ILE A 270 15.18 0.16 0.83
C ILE A 270 14.43 -1.05 0.26
N GLY A 271 14.44 -1.14 -1.06
CA GLY A 271 13.96 -2.30 -1.80
C GLY A 271 15.11 -3.14 -2.36
N ILE A 272 15.01 -4.46 -2.29
CA ILE A 272 16.04 -5.40 -2.73
C ILE A 272 15.37 -6.56 -3.48
N GLY A 273 15.87 -6.91 -4.67
CA GLY A 273 15.33 -8.03 -5.42
C GLY A 273 16.16 -8.46 -6.63
N SER A 274 15.61 -9.42 -7.38
CA SER A 274 16.18 -9.90 -8.63
C SER A 274 15.81 -8.97 -9.79
N ALA A 275 16.81 -8.64 -10.60
CA ALA A 275 16.66 -7.98 -11.89
C ALA A 275 16.87 -8.97 -13.06
N MET A 276 16.71 -10.27 -12.82
CA MET A 276 16.82 -11.26 -13.89
C MET A 276 15.59 -11.17 -14.82
N PRO A 277 15.73 -11.45 -16.13
CA PRO A 277 14.61 -11.43 -17.08
C PRO A 277 13.63 -12.59 -16.93
N TYR A 278 13.87 -13.49 -15.96
CA TYR A 278 13.08 -14.69 -15.73
C TYR A 278 13.15 -15.12 -14.27
N HIS A 279 12.14 -15.90 -13.87
CA HIS A 279 12.09 -16.53 -12.57
C HIS A 279 13.28 -17.49 -12.36
N LEU A 280 13.80 -17.57 -11.15
CA LEU A 280 14.93 -18.43 -10.81
C LEU A 280 14.54 -19.46 -9.76
N TYR A 281 14.81 -20.72 -10.07
CA TYR A 281 14.70 -21.81 -9.12
C TYR A 281 15.73 -21.66 -7.99
N ASN A 282 15.32 -21.75 -6.73
CA ASN A 282 16.16 -21.61 -5.53
C ASN A 282 16.79 -20.23 -5.32
N LEU A 283 16.18 -19.15 -5.83
CA LEU A 283 16.54 -17.80 -5.39
C LEU A 283 16.12 -17.61 -3.92
N GLU A 284 16.99 -17.04 -3.09
CA GLU A 284 16.68 -16.69 -1.69
C GLU A 284 16.71 -15.17 -1.49
N ILE A 285 15.67 -14.60 -0.87
CA ILE A 285 15.65 -13.21 -0.41
C ILE A 285 15.03 -13.13 1.00
N PRO A 286 15.70 -13.61 2.06
CA PRO A 286 15.05 -13.79 3.36
C PRO A 286 14.86 -12.48 4.12
N VAL A 287 13.87 -12.45 5.03
CA VAL A 287 13.75 -11.41 6.07
C VAL A 287 14.02 -12.02 7.43
N LYS A 288 15.04 -11.51 8.12
CA LYS A 288 15.37 -11.90 9.50
C LYS A 288 15.26 -10.71 10.44
N GLY A 289 14.66 -10.92 11.62
CA GLY A 289 14.69 -9.95 12.71
C GLY A 289 16.05 -9.88 13.40
N SER A 290 16.15 -9.04 14.43
CA SER A 290 17.37 -8.86 15.23
C SER A 290 17.86 -10.13 15.94
N GLY A 291 16.94 -11.04 16.30
CA GLY A 291 17.20 -12.16 17.20
C GLY A 291 17.40 -11.76 18.66
N ILE A 292 17.26 -10.48 18.98
CA ILE A 292 17.45 -9.93 20.32
C ILE A 292 16.07 -9.57 20.87
N PRO A 293 15.60 -10.23 21.94
CA PRO A 293 14.29 -9.97 22.52
C PRO A 293 14.01 -8.47 22.76
N GLY A 294 12.91 -7.96 22.21
CA GLY A 294 12.48 -6.58 22.31
C GLY A 294 13.08 -5.61 21.28
N GLN A 295 14.01 -6.07 20.44
CA GLN A 295 14.62 -5.24 19.39
C GLN A 295 13.90 -5.45 18.04
N HIS A 296 12.76 -4.77 17.88
CA HIS A 296 11.89 -4.85 16.70
C HIS A 296 12.22 -3.84 15.58
N ASP A 297 13.28 -3.06 15.75
CA ASP A 297 13.68 -2.00 14.82
C ASP A 297 14.71 -2.47 13.77
N THR A 298 15.16 -3.72 13.84
CA THR A 298 16.32 -4.19 13.06
C THR A 298 15.94 -5.40 12.23
N ALA A 299 16.28 -5.36 10.94
CA ALA A 299 16.13 -6.47 10.00
C ALA A 299 17.46 -6.79 9.29
N TYR A 300 17.58 -8.03 8.83
CA TYR A 300 18.64 -8.50 7.96
C TYR A 300 18.05 -9.16 6.72
N THR A 301 18.65 -8.89 5.56
CA THR A 301 18.30 -9.53 4.30
C THR A 301 19.51 -9.66 3.38
N TRP A 302 19.41 -10.48 2.34
CA TRP A 302 20.41 -10.64 1.30
C TRP A 302 19.78 -11.21 0.03
N ILE A 303 20.56 -11.27 -1.05
CA ILE A 303 20.21 -12.05 -2.25
C ILE A 303 21.12 -13.27 -2.33
N GLY A 304 20.51 -14.45 -2.25
CA GLY A 304 21.14 -15.75 -2.44
C GLY A 304 20.85 -16.30 -3.83
N TRP A 305 21.83 -16.22 -4.72
CA TRP A 305 21.74 -16.79 -6.06
C TRP A 305 21.97 -18.31 -6.04
N PRO A 306 21.28 -19.06 -6.92
CA PRO A 306 21.44 -20.51 -7.03
C PRO A 306 22.89 -20.92 -7.31
N GLY A 307 23.31 -22.06 -6.73
CA GLY A 307 24.63 -22.64 -6.93
C GLY A 307 24.92 -23.04 -8.38
N LYS A 308 26.19 -22.99 -8.75
CA LYS A 308 26.71 -23.34 -10.08
C LYS A 308 28.04 -24.07 -9.96
N GLU A 309 28.33 -24.90 -10.95
CA GLU A 309 29.69 -25.41 -11.15
C GLU A 309 30.51 -24.39 -11.94
N LEU A 310 31.63 -23.95 -11.38
CA LEU A 310 32.56 -23.02 -12.00
C LEU A 310 33.69 -23.78 -12.68
N GLN A 311 33.96 -23.47 -13.94
CA GLN A 311 35.11 -23.99 -14.67
C GLN A 311 36.34 -23.12 -14.42
N ALA A 312 37.51 -23.73 -14.26
CA ALA A 312 38.77 -23.03 -14.07
C ALA A 312 39.04 -22.00 -15.19
N GLY A 313 39.41 -20.77 -14.80
CA GLY A 313 39.73 -19.67 -15.69
C GLY A 313 38.55 -19.09 -16.48
N VAL A 314 37.32 -19.53 -16.22
CA VAL A 314 36.11 -19.03 -16.88
C VAL A 314 35.39 -18.04 -15.98
N LEU A 315 35.29 -16.80 -16.44
CA LEU A 315 34.43 -15.80 -15.79
C LEU A 315 32.97 -16.17 -16.01
N THR A 316 32.25 -16.40 -14.91
CA THR A 316 30.87 -16.89 -14.89
C THR A 316 29.94 -15.85 -14.27
N ASP A 317 28.87 -15.52 -14.99
CA ASP A 317 27.80 -14.65 -14.49
C ASP A 317 26.87 -15.44 -13.57
N VAL A 318 26.63 -14.91 -12.36
CA VAL A 318 25.82 -15.57 -11.34
C VAL A 318 24.39 -15.04 -11.38
N GLY A 319 24.22 -13.72 -11.27
CA GLY A 319 22.93 -13.04 -11.30
C GLY A 319 23.07 -11.52 -11.28
N THR A 320 21.98 -10.82 -11.54
CA THR A 320 21.88 -9.36 -11.45
C THR A 320 20.74 -8.98 -10.52
N SER A 321 21.05 -8.25 -9.45
CA SER A 321 20.05 -7.72 -8.53
C SER A 321 19.72 -6.26 -8.82
N ILE A 322 18.67 -5.79 -8.15
CA ILE A 322 18.28 -4.39 -8.07
C ILE A 322 18.17 -3.98 -6.61
N VAL A 323 18.70 -2.79 -6.32
CA VAL A 323 18.56 -2.11 -5.03
C VAL A 323 17.90 -0.76 -5.27
N VAL A 324 16.89 -0.45 -4.47
CA VAL A 324 16.08 0.76 -4.56
C VAL A 324 16.18 1.52 -3.24
N ALA A 325 16.48 2.81 -3.28
CA ALA A 325 16.33 3.73 -2.15
C ALA A 325 15.17 4.68 -2.44
N HIS A 326 14.24 4.82 -1.49
CA HIS A 326 13.04 5.63 -1.70
C HIS A 326 12.56 6.33 -0.43
N THR A 327 11.69 7.33 -0.60
CA THR A 327 10.86 7.89 0.47
C THR A 327 9.52 7.17 0.54
N GLY A 328 8.70 7.44 1.56
CA GLY A 328 7.38 6.84 1.68
C GLY A 328 7.42 5.37 2.06
N ASP A 329 6.39 4.61 1.66
CA ASP A 329 6.26 3.18 1.94
C ASP A 329 6.54 2.31 0.70
N PHE A 330 6.21 1.02 0.82
CA PHE A 330 6.41 0.00 -0.22
C PHE A 330 5.88 0.38 -1.62
N TYR A 331 4.90 1.28 -1.73
CA TYR A 331 4.41 1.74 -3.03
C TYR A 331 5.53 2.38 -3.86
N ASN A 332 6.38 3.20 -3.23
CA ASN A 332 7.47 3.88 -3.93
C ASN A 332 8.56 2.90 -4.34
N GLY A 333 8.93 1.97 -3.45
CA GLY A 333 9.90 0.90 -3.74
C GLY A 333 9.44 0.00 -4.89
N CYS A 334 8.20 -0.49 -4.83
CA CYS A 334 7.60 -1.34 -5.86
C CYS A 334 7.45 -0.62 -7.21
N ARG A 335 7.11 0.67 -7.20
CA ARG A 335 7.00 1.48 -8.43
C ARG A 335 8.35 1.71 -9.08
N ALA A 336 9.38 2.02 -8.30
CA ALA A 336 10.75 2.14 -8.82
C ALA A 336 11.26 0.81 -9.40
N TYR A 337 10.98 -0.31 -8.71
CA TYR A 337 11.28 -1.65 -9.22
C TYR A 337 10.60 -1.91 -10.58
N ALA A 338 9.27 -1.76 -10.68
CA ALA A 338 8.56 -2.01 -11.93
C ALA A 338 8.99 -1.08 -13.06
N ASN A 339 9.33 0.18 -12.77
CA ASN A 339 9.80 1.10 -13.80
C ASN A 339 11.19 0.72 -14.33
N ALA A 340 12.13 0.35 -13.46
CA ALA A 340 13.46 -0.11 -13.88
C ALA A 340 13.38 -1.44 -14.66
N MET A 341 12.54 -2.37 -14.22
CA MET A 341 12.36 -3.67 -14.87
C MET A 341 11.82 -3.57 -16.31
N LYS A 342 11.13 -2.48 -16.69
CA LYS A 342 10.68 -2.25 -18.08
C LYS A 342 11.82 -2.14 -19.09
N GLU A 343 13.02 -1.77 -18.64
CA GLU A 343 14.21 -1.73 -19.52
C GLU A 343 14.67 -3.15 -19.91
N ILE A 344 14.27 -4.16 -19.14
CA ILE A 344 14.51 -5.56 -19.44
C ILE A 344 13.38 -6.02 -20.35
N GLY A 345 13.65 -6.20 -21.64
CA GLY A 345 12.64 -6.48 -22.68
C GLY A 345 11.75 -7.73 -22.50
N HIS A 346 11.94 -8.49 -21.41
CA HIS A 346 11.13 -9.62 -20.96
C HIS A 346 10.31 -9.30 -19.70
N CYS A 347 10.16 -8.04 -19.27
CA CYS A 347 9.36 -7.63 -18.12
C CYS A 347 8.52 -6.38 -18.46
N ASN A 348 7.78 -6.48 -19.56
CA ASN A 348 6.92 -5.43 -20.08
C ASN A 348 5.48 -5.64 -19.63
N ILE A 349 5.03 -4.77 -18.73
CA ILE A 349 3.61 -4.62 -18.43
C ILE A 349 2.90 -4.17 -19.73
N PRO A 350 1.88 -4.91 -20.21
CA PRO A 350 1.10 -4.54 -21.38
C PRO A 350 0.60 -3.10 -21.33
N SER A 351 0.45 -2.49 -22.52
CA SER A 351 0.10 -1.06 -22.67
C SER A 351 -1.04 -0.62 -21.74
N SER A 352 -0.90 0.58 -21.16
CA SER A 352 -1.92 1.25 -20.34
C SER A 352 -3.19 1.65 -21.09
N SER A 353 -3.22 1.53 -22.42
CA SER A 353 -4.44 1.77 -23.20
C SER A 353 -5.40 0.58 -23.06
N LEU A 354 -6.07 0.50 -21.92
CA LEU A 354 -7.15 -0.45 -21.65
C LEU A 354 -8.45 0.01 -22.33
N PRO A 355 -9.31 -0.92 -22.77
CA PRO A 355 -10.63 -0.55 -23.26
C PRO A 355 -11.48 0.03 -22.13
N ASP A 356 -12.40 0.96 -22.43
CA ASP A 356 -13.21 1.68 -21.43
C ASP A 356 -13.93 0.73 -20.44
N TRP A 357 -14.36 -0.44 -20.93
CA TRP A 357 -15.08 -1.43 -20.14
C TRP A 357 -14.21 -2.12 -19.08
N ALA A 358 -12.88 -2.04 -19.16
CA ALA A 358 -11.98 -2.53 -18.12
C ALA A 358 -12.14 -1.76 -16.80
N TYR A 359 -12.73 -0.56 -16.84
CA TYR A 359 -13.06 0.27 -15.69
C TYR A 359 -14.52 0.16 -15.27
N ASP A 360 -15.32 -0.70 -15.91
CA ASP A 360 -16.71 -0.94 -15.56
C ASP A 360 -16.85 -2.16 -14.64
N PRO A 361 -17.93 -2.27 -13.85
CA PRO A 361 -18.11 -3.39 -12.94
C PRO A 361 -18.10 -4.76 -13.64
N HIS A 362 -17.49 -5.73 -12.97
CA HIS A 362 -17.34 -7.12 -13.40
C HIS A 362 -18.22 -8.07 -12.56
N TRP A 363 -18.66 -9.18 -13.17
CA TRP A 363 -19.41 -10.22 -12.46
C TRP A 363 -18.87 -11.63 -12.80
N GLU A 364 -18.85 -12.53 -11.82
CA GLU A 364 -18.34 -13.89 -12.01
C GLU A 364 -19.35 -14.98 -11.61
N THR A 365 -19.38 -16.07 -12.38
CA THR A 365 -20.26 -17.23 -12.11
C THR A 365 -19.83 -18.04 -10.88
N TRP A 366 -18.64 -17.80 -10.30
CA TRP A 366 -18.12 -18.55 -9.15
C TRP A 366 -19.05 -18.54 -7.92
N GLY A 367 -19.97 -17.57 -7.81
CA GLY A 367 -21.01 -17.57 -6.77
C GLY A 367 -21.90 -18.83 -6.81
N TYR A 368 -22.07 -19.42 -8.00
CA TYR A 368 -22.78 -20.67 -8.22
C TYR A 368 -21.85 -21.89 -8.30
N GLY A 369 -20.54 -21.71 -8.11
CA GLY A 369 -19.53 -22.75 -8.20
C GLY A 369 -19.43 -23.39 -9.58
N GLU A 370 -18.85 -24.59 -9.64
CA GLU A 370 -18.66 -25.33 -10.90
C GLU A 370 -19.97 -25.74 -11.58
N ASP A 371 -21.04 -25.86 -10.79
CA ASP A 371 -22.36 -26.33 -11.20
C ASP A 371 -23.31 -25.20 -11.64
N PHE A 372 -22.79 -23.99 -11.95
CA PHE A 372 -23.62 -22.90 -12.44
C PHE A 372 -24.44 -23.30 -13.68
N LEU A 373 -25.64 -22.74 -13.85
CA LEU A 373 -26.54 -23.07 -14.95
C LEU A 373 -26.61 -21.94 -16.00
N PRO A 374 -26.39 -22.20 -17.30
CA PRO A 374 -26.45 -21.18 -18.34
C PRO A 374 -27.78 -20.41 -18.39
N GLU A 375 -28.90 -21.08 -18.14
CA GLU A 375 -30.24 -20.49 -18.11
C GLU A 375 -30.36 -19.41 -17.02
N ILE A 376 -29.72 -19.63 -15.87
CA ILE A 376 -29.71 -18.66 -14.77
C ILE A 376 -28.82 -17.47 -15.12
N VAL A 377 -27.66 -17.69 -15.73
CA VAL A 377 -26.81 -16.59 -16.21
C VAL A 377 -27.58 -15.70 -17.19
N LEU A 378 -28.29 -16.29 -18.17
CA LEU A 378 -29.11 -15.52 -19.10
C LEU A 378 -30.26 -14.77 -18.41
N ALA A 379 -30.92 -15.38 -17.42
CA ALA A 379 -31.99 -14.74 -16.65
C ALA A 379 -31.51 -13.57 -15.77
N MET A 380 -30.23 -13.57 -15.39
CA MET A 380 -29.60 -12.51 -14.59
C MET A 380 -29.15 -11.30 -15.41
N LEU A 381 -28.98 -11.42 -16.74
CA LEU A 381 -28.45 -10.33 -17.58
C LEU A 381 -29.16 -8.98 -17.37
N PRO A 382 -30.50 -8.88 -17.29
CA PRO A 382 -31.16 -7.59 -17.04
C PRO A 382 -30.80 -6.98 -15.68
N GLU A 383 -30.65 -7.81 -14.65
CA GLU A 383 -30.31 -7.40 -13.29
C GLU A 383 -28.86 -6.89 -13.23
N LEU A 384 -27.92 -7.65 -13.81
CA LEU A 384 -26.51 -7.26 -13.92
C LEU A 384 -26.35 -5.94 -14.69
N LYS A 385 -27.07 -5.76 -15.80
CA LYS A 385 -27.06 -4.49 -16.55
C LYS A 385 -27.54 -3.31 -15.72
N SER A 386 -28.55 -3.49 -14.87
CA SER A 386 -29.06 -2.42 -14.03
C SER A 386 -28.08 -2.01 -12.93
N LEU A 387 -27.11 -2.88 -12.59
CA LEU A 387 -25.96 -2.54 -11.75
C LEU A 387 -24.82 -1.89 -12.55
N GLY A 388 -24.94 -1.79 -13.88
CA GLY A 388 -23.90 -1.24 -14.75
C GLY A 388 -22.79 -2.24 -15.12
N VAL A 389 -22.95 -3.53 -14.80
CA VAL A 389 -21.97 -4.58 -15.16
C VAL A 389 -21.78 -4.63 -16.67
N LYS A 390 -20.52 -4.68 -17.12
CA LYS A 390 -20.15 -4.74 -18.55
C LYS A 390 -19.43 -6.01 -18.96
N SER A 391 -18.99 -6.82 -18.01
CA SER A 391 -18.25 -8.03 -18.31
C SER A 391 -18.60 -9.14 -17.33
N ILE A 392 -18.54 -10.38 -17.83
CA ILE A 392 -18.81 -11.60 -17.10
C ILE A 392 -17.60 -12.54 -17.24
N THR A 393 -17.14 -13.14 -16.14
CA THR A 393 -16.29 -14.33 -16.21
C THR A 393 -17.12 -15.59 -16.00
N LEU A 394 -17.05 -16.49 -16.97
CA LEU A 394 -17.48 -17.87 -16.82
C LEU A 394 -16.37 -18.60 -16.05
N ASP A 395 -16.54 -18.72 -14.74
CA ASP A 395 -15.60 -19.37 -13.84
C ASP A 395 -15.56 -20.91 -14.06
N ALA A 396 -14.76 -21.64 -13.29
CA ALA A 396 -14.56 -23.08 -13.43
C ALA A 396 -15.89 -23.83 -13.61
N GLY A 397 -15.90 -24.85 -14.47
CA GLY A 397 -17.09 -25.66 -14.76
C GLY A 397 -17.89 -25.25 -16.00
N TRP A 398 -17.48 -24.21 -16.75
CA TRP A 398 -18.08 -23.90 -18.06
C TRP A 398 -17.74 -24.93 -19.14
N TYR A 399 -16.67 -25.70 -18.96
CA TYR A 399 -16.30 -26.85 -19.78
C TYR A 399 -16.40 -28.15 -18.99
N LYS A 400 -16.39 -29.28 -19.70
CA LYS A 400 -16.50 -30.60 -19.09
C LYS A 400 -15.24 -30.89 -18.27
N ARG A 401 -15.39 -30.96 -16.95
CA ARG A 401 -14.34 -31.36 -16.00
C ARG A 401 -14.68 -32.70 -15.39
N ASP A 402 -14.13 -33.77 -15.96
CA ASP A 402 -14.33 -35.14 -15.48
C ASP A 402 -13.00 -35.86 -15.27
N GLU A 403 -13.03 -37.20 -15.23
CA GLU A 403 -11.82 -37.99 -15.01
C GLU A 403 -10.85 -37.97 -16.19
N ILE A 404 -11.29 -37.61 -17.40
CA ILE A 404 -10.51 -37.71 -18.65
C ILE A 404 -10.40 -36.34 -19.34
N ASN A 405 -11.43 -35.49 -19.20
CA ASN A 405 -11.56 -34.17 -19.79
C ASN A 405 -11.32 -33.08 -18.74
N GLY A 406 -10.80 -31.94 -19.16
CA GLY A 406 -10.62 -30.79 -18.30
C GLY A 406 -9.59 -29.80 -18.81
N GLU A 407 -8.70 -29.37 -17.91
CA GLU A 407 -7.57 -28.47 -18.20
C GLU A 407 -6.72 -29.04 -19.35
N GLY A 408 -6.38 -28.19 -20.31
CA GLY A 408 -5.67 -28.55 -21.54
C GLY A 408 -6.56 -28.95 -22.71
N MET A 409 -7.87 -29.18 -22.51
CA MET A 409 -8.83 -29.49 -23.59
C MET A 409 -9.94 -28.44 -23.74
N TYR A 410 -10.47 -27.91 -22.63
CA TYR A 410 -11.45 -26.80 -22.61
C TYR A 410 -12.68 -26.99 -23.53
N ILE A 411 -13.25 -28.20 -23.53
CA ILE A 411 -14.41 -28.55 -24.36
C ILE A 411 -15.70 -28.29 -23.55
N PRO A 412 -16.60 -27.37 -23.98
CA PRO A 412 -17.90 -27.16 -23.36
C PRO A 412 -18.69 -28.46 -23.22
N ASP A 413 -19.36 -28.63 -22.09
CA ASP A 413 -20.24 -29.79 -21.90
C ASP A 413 -21.54 -29.61 -22.73
N PRO A 414 -21.78 -30.41 -23.78
CA PRO A 414 -22.97 -30.26 -24.62
C PRO A 414 -24.28 -30.42 -23.84
N GLU A 415 -24.29 -31.21 -22.77
CA GLU A 415 -25.49 -31.41 -21.94
C GLU A 415 -25.80 -30.15 -21.13
N LYS A 416 -24.77 -29.50 -20.56
CA LYS A 416 -24.90 -28.25 -19.80
C LYS A 416 -25.51 -27.11 -20.62
N TYR A 417 -25.19 -27.04 -21.92
CA TYR A 417 -25.68 -25.96 -22.80
C TYR A 417 -26.85 -26.37 -23.72
N ALA A 418 -27.40 -27.58 -23.57
CA ALA A 418 -28.43 -28.10 -24.46
C ALA A 418 -29.69 -27.20 -24.51
N ASN A 419 -30.10 -26.66 -23.36
CA ASN A 419 -31.32 -25.84 -23.24
C ASN A 419 -31.15 -24.40 -23.76
N VAL A 420 -29.92 -23.96 -24.00
CA VAL A 420 -29.59 -22.61 -24.50
C VAL A 420 -29.07 -22.63 -25.93
N GLY A 421 -29.21 -23.76 -26.63
CA GLY A 421 -28.80 -23.90 -28.04
C GLY A 421 -27.31 -24.16 -28.26
N GLY A 422 -26.57 -24.53 -27.21
CA GLY A 422 -25.13 -24.77 -27.23
C GLY A 422 -24.29 -23.59 -26.73
N PHE A 423 -23.00 -23.84 -26.48
CA PHE A 423 -22.11 -22.87 -25.84
C PHE A 423 -21.97 -21.57 -26.63
N LYS A 424 -21.84 -21.66 -27.96
CA LYS A 424 -21.72 -20.45 -28.78
C LYS A 424 -22.99 -19.60 -28.74
N ALA A 425 -24.18 -20.21 -28.84
CA ALA A 425 -25.44 -19.47 -28.73
C ALA A 425 -25.61 -18.81 -27.35
N PHE A 426 -25.08 -19.42 -26.29
CA PHE A 426 -25.03 -18.85 -24.95
C PHE A 426 -24.11 -17.62 -24.88
N VAL A 427 -22.90 -17.68 -25.45
CA VAL A 427 -21.97 -16.53 -25.53
C VAL A 427 -22.59 -15.41 -26.37
N ASP A 428 -23.12 -15.73 -27.56
CA ASP A 428 -23.77 -14.77 -28.45
C ASP A 428 -24.93 -14.04 -27.73
N ALA A 429 -25.71 -14.74 -26.90
CA ALA A 429 -26.79 -14.12 -26.12
C ALA A 429 -26.29 -13.14 -25.03
N ILE A 430 -25.11 -13.37 -24.46
CA ILE A 430 -24.48 -12.42 -23.53
C ILE A 430 -23.96 -11.19 -24.28
N HIS A 431 -23.38 -11.39 -25.47
CA HIS A 431 -22.96 -10.29 -26.35
C HIS A 431 -24.12 -9.46 -26.87
N ASP A 432 -25.24 -10.09 -27.25
CA ASP A 432 -26.49 -9.40 -27.64
C ASP A 432 -27.06 -8.57 -26.48
N ALA A 433 -26.76 -8.98 -25.25
CA ALA A 433 -27.03 -8.19 -24.07
C ALA A 433 -26.04 -7.02 -23.87
N GLY A 434 -24.94 -6.95 -24.63
CA GLY A 434 -23.96 -5.87 -24.57
C GLY A 434 -22.94 -6.03 -23.44
N LEU A 435 -22.72 -7.27 -22.97
CA LEU A 435 -21.68 -7.60 -21.99
C LEU A 435 -20.56 -8.38 -22.68
N LYS A 436 -19.35 -8.26 -22.14
CA LYS A 436 -18.15 -9.02 -22.51
C LYS A 436 -18.07 -10.34 -21.74
N VAL A 437 -17.46 -11.38 -22.30
CA VAL A 437 -17.38 -12.71 -21.68
C VAL A 437 -15.95 -13.23 -21.63
N LEU A 438 -15.44 -13.50 -20.44
CA LEU A 438 -14.14 -14.14 -20.21
C LEU A 438 -14.35 -15.62 -19.82
N GLY A 439 -13.41 -16.48 -20.20
CA GLY A 439 -13.41 -17.90 -19.80
C GLY A 439 -12.32 -18.19 -18.77
N TRP A 440 -12.68 -18.88 -17.69
CA TRP A 440 -11.72 -19.39 -16.71
C TRP A 440 -10.92 -20.57 -17.27
N CYS A 441 -9.62 -20.60 -17.01
CA CYS A 441 -8.70 -21.62 -17.51
C CYS A 441 -7.40 -21.71 -16.70
N ALA A 442 -6.60 -22.74 -16.97
CA ALA A 442 -5.28 -22.95 -16.39
C ALA A 442 -4.30 -23.40 -17.49
N PRO A 443 -3.80 -22.48 -18.32
CA PRO A 443 -3.20 -22.81 -19.61
C PRO A 443 -1.84 -23.51 -19.49
N SER A 444 -1.13 -23.37 -18.36
CA SER A 444 0.18 -23.97 -18.12
C SER A 444 0.12 -25.46 -17.73
N VAL A 445 -1.09 -26.04 -17.59
CA VAL A 445 -1.26 -27.41 -17.13
C VAL A 445 -2.18 -28.22 -18.05
N GLY A 446 -1.93 -29.53 -18.11
CA GLY A 446 -2.84 -30.51 -18.67
C GLY A 446 -3.36 -31.46 -17.59
N ARG A 447 -4.66 -31.75 -17.62
CA ARG A 447 -5.24 -32.80 -16.77
C ARG A 447 -4.84 -34.17 -17.30
N LEU A 448 -4.30 -35.04 -16.45
CA LEU A 448 -4.07 -36.45 -16.73
C LEU A 448 -5.10 -37.28 -15.96
N GLY A 449 -5.77 -38.21 -16.64
CA GLY A 449 -6.88 -38.95 -16.04
C GLY A 449 -6.49 -39.91 -14.92
N GLY A 450 -7.45 -40.66 -14.37
CA GLY A 450 -7.17 -41.71 -13.38
C GLY A 450 -6.25 -42.80 -13.91
N THR A 451 -5.77 -43.72 -13.07
CA THR A 451 -4.80 -44.75 -13.49
C THR A 451 -5.40 -45.70 -14.56
N PRO A 452 -4.81 -45.83 -15.78
CA PRO A 452 -3.57 -45.20 -16.25
C PRO A 452 -3.76 -43.74 -16.72
N LEU A 453 -2.83 -42.86 -16.31
CA LEU A 453 -2.79 -41.41 -16.55
C LEU A 453 -2.87 -41.03 -18.05
N THR A 454 -4.05 -41.10 -18.66
CA THR A 454 -4.22 -40.84 -20.11
C THR A 454 -5.42 -39.94 -20.35
N SER A 455 -5.15 -38.64 -20.57
CA SER A 455 -6.10 -37.71 -21.17
C SER A 455 -5.88 -37.65 -22.70
N PRO A 456 -6.83 -37.10 -23.48
CA PRO A 456 -6.63 -36.92 -24.91
C PRO A 456 -5.38 -36.11 -25.25
N LEU A 457 -5.09 -35.06 -24.46
CA LEU A 457 -3.88 -34.24 -24.64
C LEU A 457 -2.60 -35.06 -24.45
N MET A 458 -2.47 -35.82 -23.37
CA MET A 458 -1.31 -36.68 -23.13
C MET A 458 -1.18 -37.83 -24.14
N ALA A 459 -2.30 -38.37 -24.63
CA ALA A 459 -2.26 -39.41 -25.64
C ALA A 459 -1.75 -38.90 -27.00
N GLN A 460 -2.02 -37.64 -27.33
CA GLN A 460 -1.62 -37.01 -28.59
C GLN A 460 -0.25 -36.33 -28.51
N HIS A 461 0.02 -35.67 -27.38
CA HIS A 461 1.19 -34.82 -27.15
C HIS A 461 1.84 -35.13 -25.79
N PRO A 462 2.39 -36.33 -25.59
CA PRO A 462 3.09 -36.64 -24.35
C PRO A 462 4.36 -35.76 -24.19
N ASP A 463 4.92 -35.28 -25.30
CA ASP A 463 6.05 -34.35 -25.41
C ASP A 463 5.74 -32.91 -24.94
N TYR A 464 4.47 -32.60 -24.67
CA TYR A 464 4.12 -31.29 -24.10
C TYR A 464 4.34 -31.21 -22.60
N PHE A 465 4.49 -32.33 -21.89
CA PHE A 465 4.53 -32.35 -20.44
C PHE A 465 5.95 -32.32 -19.89
N ILE A 466 6.15 -31.63 -18.77
CA ILE A 466 7.43 -31.70 -18.05
C ILE A 466 7.73 -33.15 -17.66
N SER A 467 8.97 -33.59 -17.88
CA SER A 467 9.46 -34.86 -17.37
C SER A 467 10.50 -34.69 -16.27
N SER A 468 10.38 -35.50 -15.22
CA SER A 468 11.42 -35.66 -14.19
C SER A 468 12.56 -36.62 -14.60
N SER A 469 12.48 -37.21 -15.80
CA SER A 469 13.47 -38.11 -16.36
C SER A 469 13.89 -37.67 -17.76
N ALA A 470 15.17 -37.85 -18.09
CA ALA A 470 15.71 -37.49 -19.40
C ALA A 470 15.20 -38.41 -20.52
N SER A 471 15.07 -39.71 -20.24
CA SER A 471 14.81 -40.73 -21.26
C SER A 471 13.39 -41.30 -21.23
N GLU A 472 12.58 -40.97 -20.23
CA GLU A 472 11.21 -41.42 -20.07
C GLU A 472 10.33 -40.23 -19.73
N ILE A 473 9.10 -40.17 -20.26
CA ILE A 473 8.14 -39.14 -19.90
C ILE A 473 7.53 -39.53 -18.56
N VAL A 474 7.99 -38.86 -17.49
CA VAL A 474 7.49 -38.99 -16.13
C VAL A 474 6.88 -37.65 -15.73
N PRO A 475 5.57 -37.44 -16.02
CA PRO A 475 4.90 -36.15 -15.89
C PRO A 475 5.05 -35.57 -14.49
N VAL A 476 5.47 -34.32 -14.41
CA VAL A 476 5.56 -33.60 -13.13
C VAL A 476 4.22 -32.95 -12.83
N ARG A 477 3.71 -33.27 -11.65
CA ARG A 477 2.46 -32.71 -11.13
C ARG A 477 2.59 -31.20 -10.98
N ALA A 478 1.54 -30.49 -11.34
CA ALA A 478 1.50 -29.04 -11.21
C ALA A 478 1.76 -28.62 -9.76
N GLY A 479 2.65 -27.64 -9.62
CA GLY A 479 3.07 -27.06 -8.35
C GLY A 479 2.13 -25.96 -7.89
N GLY A 480 2.16 -25.61 -6.62
CA GLY A 480 1.41 -24.50 -6.05
C GLY A 480 0.84 -24.81 -4.67
N TYR A 481 0.49 -23.77 -3.92
CA TYR A 481 -0.13 -23.92 -2.59
C TYR A 481 -1.51 -24.57 -2.65
N TYR A 482 -2.21 -24.37 -3.77
CA TYR A 482 -3.54 -24.91 -3.99
C TYR A 482 -3.65 -25.48 -5.41
N PRO A 483 -3.13 -26.70 -5.67
CA PRO A 483 -3.20 -27.27 -7.00
C PRO A 483 -4.68 -27.44 -7.43
N ILE A 484 -5.04 -26.88 -8.59
CA ILE A 484 -6.37 -26.88 -9.23
C ILE A 484 -7.07 -28.24 -9.11
N SER A 485 -6.29 -29.31 -9.23
CA SER A 485 -6.72 -30.64 -8.82
C SER A 485 -5.51 -31.54 -8.60
N SER A 486 -5.73 -32.68 -7.93
CA SER A 486 -4.75 -33.76 -7.84
C SER A 486 -4.48 -34.48 -9.18
N ARG A 487 -4.94 -33.94 -10.32
CA ARG A 487 -4.80 -34.54 -11.64
C ARG A 487 -4.19 -33.59 -12.68
N CYS A 488 -3.74 -32.39 -12.29
CA CYS A 488 -3.08 -31.45 -13.20
C CYS A 488 -1.56 -31.62 -13.20
N TYR A 489 -0.96 -31.55 -14.38
CA TYR A 489 0.47 -31.76 -14.63
C TYR A 489 1.00 -30.64 -15.51
N ASP A 490 2.22 -30.17 -15.23
CA ASP A 490 2.80 -29.01 -15.91
C ASP A 490 3.17 -29.32 -17.35
N LEU A 491 2.88 -28.35 -18.23
CA LEU A 491 3.41 -28.32 -19.57
C LEU A 491 4.86 -27.82 -19.54
N CYS A 492 5.68 -28.34 -20.45
CA CYS A 492 7.07 -27.97 -20.63
C CYS A 492 7.17 -26.64 -21.38
N LEU A 493 7.30 -25.54 -20.65
CA LEU A 493 7.38 -24.20 -21.26
C LEU A 493 8.76 -23.90 -21.85
N GLY A 494 9.70 -24.85 -21.77
CA GLY A 494 10.97 -24.81 -22.50
C GLY A 494 10.84 -25.40 -23.90
N ASN A 495 9.75 -26.13 -24.18
CA ASN A 495 9.48 -26.73 -25.48
C ASN A 495 8.96 -25.64 -26.45
N PRO A 496 9.66 -25.34 -27.56
CA PRO A 496 9.22 -24.33 -28.52
C PRO A 496 7.83 -24.60 -29.11
N VAL A 497 7.43 -25.87 -29.25
CA VAL A 497 6.10 -26.25 -29.74
C VAL A 497 5.01 -25.88 -28.72
N VAL A 498 5.29 -26.01 -27.43
CA VAL A 498 4.37 -25.57 -26.38
C VAL A 498 4.30 -24.05 -26.33
N LEU A 499 5.44 -23.37 -26.43
CA LEU A 499 5.48 -21.90 -26.45
C LEU A 499 4.75 -21.31 -27.65
N ASP A 500 4.81 -21.95 -28.82
CA ASP A 500 4.22 -21.42 -30.05
C ASP A 500 2.92 -22.12 -30.47
N ASP A 501 2.99 -23.35 -30.99
CA ASP A 501 1.84 -24.04 -31.58
C ASP A 501 0.70 -24.22 -30.56
N PHE A 502 1.00 -24.72 -29.36
CA PHE A 502 -0.01 -24.90 -28.32
C PHE A 502 -0.68 -23.58 -27.90
N THR A 503 0.10 -22.51 -27.70
CA THR A 503 -0.51 -21.21 -27.33
C THR A 503 -1.34 -20.62 -28.48
N THR A 504 -0.98 -20.88 -29.74
CA THR A 504 -1.78 -20.52 -30.91
C THR A 504 -3.13 -21.25 -30.91
N ASP A 505 -3.11 -22.57 -30.75
CA ASP A 505 -4.33 -23.38 -30.75
C ASP A 505 -5.23 -23.04 -29.56
N PHE A 506 -4.63 -22.86 -28.37
CA PHE A 506 -5.33 -22.42 -27.17
C PHE A 506 -6.06 -21.08 -27.37
N VAL A 507 -5.37 -20.09 -27.93
CA VAL A 507 -5.96 -18.77 -28.18
C VAL A 507 -7.04 -18.82 -29.25
N ASN A 508 -6.80 -19.56 -30.34
CA ASN A 508 -7.79 -19.71 -31.41
C ASN A 508 -9.07 -20.37 -30.90
N LEU A 509 -8.96 -21.38 -30.02
CA LEU A 509 -10.12 -22.04 -29.42
C LEU A 509 -10.99 -21.06 -28.61
N PHE A 510 -10.39 -20.31 -27.68
CA PHE A 510 -11.14 -19.42 -26.79
C PHE A 510 -11.65 -18.17 -27.50
N ILE A 511 -10.75 -17.47 -28.20
CA ILE A 511 -11.02 -16.13 -28.73
C ILE A 511 -11.58 -16.21 -30.16
N GLY A 512 -11.08 -17.13 -30.98
CA GLY A 512 -11.50 -17.31 -32.36
C GLY A 512 -12.78 -18.13 -32.50
N GLU A 513 -12.83 -19.33 -31.92
CA GLU A 513 -13.95 -20.27 -32.11
C GLU A 513 -15.11 -19.99 -31.14
N TYR A 514 -14.83 -19.90 -29.85
CA TYR A 514 -15.85 -19.62 -28.83
C TYR A 514 -16.24 -18.15 -28.72
N ASP A 515 -15.49 -17.26 -29.38
CA ASP A 515 -15.74 -15.82 -29.40
C ASP A 515 -15.68 -15.18 -28.00
N LEU A 516 -14.89 -15.71 -27.07
CA LEU A 516 -14.69 -15.09 -25.76
C LEU A 516 -13.88 -13.78 -25.91
N ASP A 517 -14.10 -12.82 -25.02
CA ASP A 517 -13.43 -11.51 -24.98
C ASP A 517 -12.19 -11.50 -24.09
N GLY A 518 -11.80 -12.66 -23.53
CA GLY A 518 -10.66 -12.73 -22.65
C GLY A 518 -10.57 -14.00 -21.83
N PHE A 519 -9.61 -13.98 -20.90
CA PHE A 519 -9.27 -15.12 -20.06
C PHE A 519 -9.22 -14.71 -18.59
N LYS A 520 -9.71 -15.60 -17.72
CA LYS A 520 -9.27 -15.65 -16.33
C LYS A 520 -8.36 -16.87 -16.17
N MET A 521 -7.06 -16.63 -16.13
CA MET A 521 -6.03 -17.64 -15.97
C MET A 521 -5.72 -17.79 -14.50
N ASP A 522 -6.00 -18.97 -13.97
CA ASP A 522 -5.91 -19.23 -12.55
C ASP A 522 -4.79 -20.21 -12.22
N SER A 523 -4.33 -20.17 -10.97
CA SER A 523 -3.28 -21.03 -10.43
C SER A 523 -1.95 -20.92 -11.18
N VAL A 524 -1.56 -19.69 -11.51
CA VAL A 524 -0.37 -19.36 -12.31
C VAL A 524 0.84 -18.99 -11.43
N TRP A 525 1.16 -19.84 -10.44
CA TRP A 525 2.26 -19.56 -9.52
C TRP A 525 3.65 -19.68 -10.16
N GLY A 526 3.87 -20.72 -10.95
CA GLY A 526 5.17 -21.04 -11.55
C GLY A 526 5.17 -22.45 -12.14
N THR A 527 6.34 -22.91 -12.58
CA THR A 527 6.53 -24.24 -13.17
C THR A 527 7.80 -24.91 -12.64
N HIS A 528 7.95 -26.20 -12.95
CA HIS A 528 9.08 -27.01 -12.53
C HIS A 528 10.22 -27.02 -13.56
N GLN A 529 11.39 -27.51 -13.12
CA GLN A 529 12.47 -27.92 -14.02
C GLN A 529 12.03 -29.09 -14.91
N CYS A 530 12.52 -29.13 -16.15
CA CYS A 530 12.24 -30.21 -17.10
C CYS A 530 13.54 -30.93 -17.51
N MET A 531 13.62 -32.21 -17.19
CA MET A 531 14.80 -33.03 -17.49
C MET A 531 14.76 -33.69 -18.87
N ALA A 532 13.63 -33.60 -19.58
CA ALA A 532 13.38 -34.31 -20.83
C ALA A 532 14.40 -33.98 -21.92
N GLU A 533 14.89 -35.02 -22.62
CA GLU A 533 15.60 -34.87 -23.88
C GLU A 533 14.61 -34.87 -25.06
N GLY A 534 14.94 -34.16 -26.14
CA GLY A 534 14.13 -34.04 -27.35
C GLY A 534 13.06 -32.96 -27.29
N HIS A 535 12.92 -32.25 -26.18
CA HIS A 535 11.99 -31.12 -26.02
C HIS A 535 12.53 -29.80 -26.60
N GLY A 536 13.75 -29.82 -27.16
CA GLY A 536 14.38 -28.61 -27.73
C GLY A 536 15.14 -27.76 -26.70
N HIS A 537 15.31 -28.27 -25.48
CA HIS A 537 16.08 -27.62 -24.40
C HIS A 537 17.06 -28.60 -23.71
N ASP A 538 17.61 -29.54 -24.49
CA ASP A 538 18.47 -30.63 -23.99
C ASP A 538 19.64 -30.09 -23.16
N GLY A 539 19.77 -30.57 -21.92
CA GLY A 539 20.81 -30.16 -20.99
C GLY A 539 20.56 -28.85 -20.24
N ASP A 540 19.42 -28.17 -20.47
CA ASP A 540 18.98 -27.00 -19.68
C ASP A 540 17.70 -27.33 -18.89
N PRO A 541 17.81 -27.81 -17.64
CA PRO A 541 16.65 -28.15 -16.82
C PRO A 541 15.80 -26.93 -16.45
N ASP A 542 16.35 -25.72 -16.48
CA ASP A 542 15.64 -24.48 -16.13
C ASP A 542 14.87 -23.88 -17.31
N ALA A 543 14.95 -24.46 -18.51
CA ALA A 543 14.32 -23.90 -19.71
C ALA A 543 12.81 -23.68 -19.56
N SER A 544 12.10 -24.58 -18.86
CA SER A 544 10.67 -24.39 -18.57
C SER A 544 10.40 -23.17 -17.67
N ILE A 545 11.24 -22.98 -16.65
CA ILE A 545 11.12 -21.84 -15.74
C ILE A 545 11.43 -20.53 -16.46
N LYS A 546 12.47 -20.53 -17.32
CA LYS A 546 12.82 -19.39 -18.18
C LYS A 546 11.72 -19.06 -19.19
N GLY A 547 11.06 -20.09 -19.73
CA GLY A 547 9.96 -19.96 -20.69
C GLY A 547 8.65 -19.45 -20.10
N TRP A 548 8.49 -19.46 -18.77
CA TRP A 548 7.27 -19.04 -18.08
C TRP A 548 6.75 -17.67 -18.54
N SER A 549 7.60 -16.64 -18.48
CA SER A 549 7.18 -15.30 -18.87
C SER A 549 6.85 -15.17 -20.36
N VAL A 550 7.57 -15.93 -21.20
CA VAL A 550 7.35 -15.97 -22.66
C VAL A 550 6.02 -16.63 -22.99
N PHE A 551 5.64 -17.67 -22.26
CA PHE A 551 4.37 -18.38 -22.45
C PHE A 551 3.16 -17.44 -22.31
N PHE A 552 3.07 -16.69 -21.20
CA PHE A 552 1.97 -15.74 -20.98
C PHE A 552 2.01 -14.56 -21.95
N LYS A 553 3.22 -14.09 -22.30
CA LYS A 553 3.38 -13.06 -23.32
C LYS A 553 2.82 -13.52 -24.67
N ASN A 554 3.14 -14.74 -25.09
CA ASN A 554 2.66 -15.30 -26.36
C ASN A 554 1.14 -15.41 -26.38
N ILE A 555 0.52 -15.85 -25.28
CA ILE A 555 -0.95 -15.88 -25.19
C ILE A 555 -1.52 -14.46 -25.35
N TYR A 556 -0.98 -13.48 -24.63
CA TYR A 556 -1.43 -12.09 -24.72
C TYR A 556 -1.31 -11.52 -26.14
N GLU A 557 -0.14 -11.62 -26.76
CA GLU A 557 0.09 -11.06 -28.10
C GLU A 557 -0.80 -11.71 -29.16
N LYS A 558 -0.96 -13.04 -29.11
CA LYS A 558 -1.84 -13.79 -30.02
C LYS A 558 -3.30 -13.44 -29.81
N ALA A 559 -3.75 -13.34 -28.56
CA ALA A 559 -5.13 -12.99 -28.25
C ALA A 559 -5.45 -11.54 -28.68
N LYS A 560 -4.52 -10.60 -28.44
CA LYS A 560 -4.63 -9.20 -28.85
C LYS A 560 -4.68 -9.06 -30.38
N ALA A 561 -3.99 -9.94 -31.12
CA ALA A 561 -4.02 -9.96 -32.57
C ALA A 561 -5.39 -10.39 -33.14
N ILE A 562 -6.15 -11.22 -32.43
CA ILE A 562 -7.52 -11.61 -32.81
C ILE A 562 -8.54 -10.57 -32.34
N LYS A 563 -8.46 -10.16 -31.06
CA LYS A 563 -9.33 -9.16 -30.45
C LYS A 563 -8.50 -8.06 -29.79
N PRO A 564 -8.44 -6.85 -30.39
CA PRO A 564 -7.71 -5.73 -29.80
C PRO A 564 -8.18 -5.30 -28.42
N ASP A 565 -9.42 -5.59 -28.03
CA ASP A 565 -9.94 -5.24 -26.69
C ASP A 565 -9.89 -6.42 -25.70
N VAL A 566 -9.12 -7.47 -25.99
CA VAL A 566 -9.02 -8.65 -25.11
C VAL A 566 -8.49 -8.27 -23.72
N MET A 567 -9.09 -8.86 -22.68
CA MET A 567 -8.61 -8.72 -21.29
C MET A 567 -8.16 -10.07 -20.73
N ILE A 568 -7.07 -10.06 -19.99
CA ILE A 568 -6.43 -11.24 -19.39
C ILE A 568 -6.18 -10.95 -17.92
N ILE A 569 -6.82 -11.76 -17.09
CA ILE A 569 -6.65 -11.78 -15.64
C ILE A 569 -5.75 -12.98 -15.30
N ASN A 570 -4.64 -12.74 -14.61
CA ASN A 570 -3.81 -13.81 -14.05
C ASN A 570 -3.97 -13.80 -12.52
N CYS A 571 -4.34 -14.94 -11.94
CA CYS A 571 -4.62 -15.09 -10.51
C CYS A 571 -3.70 -16.14 -9.86
N ASN A 572 -2.98 -15.72 -8.82
CA ASN A 572 -2.23 -16.61 -7.94
C ASN A 572 -2.99 -16.77 -6.63
N CYS A 573 -4.11 -17.49 -6.66
CA CYS A 573 -5.08 -17.60 -5.56
C CYS A 573 -4.45 -17.53 -4.16
N GLY A 574 -4.80 -16.47 -3.43
CA GLY A 574 -4.41 -16.24 -2.05
C GLY A 574 -3.05 -15.59 -1.83
N THR A 575 -2.25 -15.37 -2.88
CA THR A 575 -0.86 -14.89 -2.82
C THR A 575 -0.61 -13.75 -3.81
N PRO A 576 0.45 -12.93 -3.62
CA PRO A 576 0.84 -11.95 -4.63
C PRO A 576 1.12 -12.60 -6.00
N MET A 577 0.76 -11.90 -7.08
CA MET A 577 1.00 -12.37 -8.44
C MET A 577 2.50 -12.51 -8.73
N ASN A 578 2.86 -13.48 -9.56
CA ASN A 578 4.22 -13.65 -10.01
C ASN A 578 4.57 -12.49 -10.97
N PHE A 579 5.65 -11.76 -10.69
CA PHE A 579 5.99 -10.56 -11.46
C PHE A 579 6.16 -10.86 -12.95
N TYR A 580 6.62 -12.07 -13.29
CA TYR A 580 6.83 -12.49 -14.67
C TYR A 580 5.53 -12.80 -15.43
N ASP A 581 4.40 -12.94 -14.74
CA ASP A 581 3.07 -13.09 -15.33
C ASP A 581 2.59 -11.77 -15.96
N PHE A 582 3.17 -10.64 -15.51
CA PHE A 582 2.70 -9.31 -15.88
C PHE A 582 2.82 -9.10 -17.38
N ASN A 583 3.80 -9.73 -18.04
CA ASN A 583 3.95 -9.74 -19.50
C ASN A 583 2.72 -10.20 -20.28
N GLY A 584 1.87 -11.03 -19.68
CA GLY A 584 0.64 -11.51 -20.29
C GLY A 584 -0.63 -10.99 -19.63
N THR A 585 -0.53 -10.08 -18.65
CA THR A 585 -1.65 -9.64 -17.83
C THR A 585 -1.93 -8.17 -18.08
N ASN A 586 -3.14 -7.85 -18.51
CA ASN A 586 -3.59 -6.45 -18.66
C ASN A 586 -4.78 -6.12 -17.73
N TRP A 587 -5.17 -7.05 -16.85
CA TRP A 587 -6.15 -6.80 -15.80
C TRP A 587 -5.71 -7.48 -14.49
N PRO A 588 -4.81 -6.85 -13.70
CA PRO A 588 -4.28 -7.42 -12.47
C PRO A 588 -5.37 -7.54 -11.39
N ILE A 589 -5.22 -8.55 -10.55
CA ILE A 589 -6.17 -8.91 -9.50
C ILE A 589 -5.45 -9.16 -8.16
N PRO A 590 -5.97 -8.66 -7.01
CA PRO A 590 -5.54 -8.92 -5.63
C PRO A 590 -5.27 -10.38 -5.28
N GLY A 591 -5.95 -11.32 -5.92
CA GLY A 591 -5.67 -12.75 -5.82
C GLY A 591 -6.17 -13.35 -4.52
N ASP A 592 -7.47 -13.59 -4.44
CA ASP A 592 -8.18 -14.30 -3.38
C ASP A 592 -7.79 -13.82 -1.97
N CYS A 593 -7.79 -12.51 -1.76
CA CYS A 593 -7.39 -11.87 -0.50
C CYS A 593 -8.21 -12.37 0.70
N VAL A 594 -7.59 -12.32 1.88
CA VAL A 594 -8.28 -12.57 3.14
C VAL A 594 -8.55 -11.22 3.82
N GLY A 595 -9.80 -10.76 3.70
CA GLY A 595 -10.29 -9.56 4.35
C GLY A 595 -9.92 -8.24 3.66
N SER A 596 -10.58 -7.16 4.10
CA SER A 596 -10.41 -5.82 3.52
C SER A 596 -8.99 -5.25 3.59
N ARG A 597 -8.21 -5.61 4.62
CA ARG A 597 -6.84 -5.12 4.78
C ARG A 597 -5.94 -5.57 3.63
N GLN A 598 -5.94 -6.88 3.33
CA GLN A 598 -5.17 -7.44 2.22
C GLN A 598 -5.59 -6.87 0.89
N MET A 599 -6.90 -6.72 0.71
CA MET A 599 -7.48 -6.08 -0.46
C MET A 599 -6.84 -4.70 -0.73
N ARG A 600 -6.90 -3.80 0.25
CA ARG A 600 -6.46 -2.41 0.08
C ARG A 600 -4.96 -2.30 -0.23
N TYR A 601 -4.11 -3.00 0.53
CA TYR A 601 -2.67 -2.90 0.29
C TYR A 601 -2.25 -3.60 -1.01
N ARG A 602 -2.91 -4.68 -1.44
CA ARG A 602 -2.62 -5.33 -2.74
C ARG A 602 -3.12 -4.50 -3.92
N ILE A 603 -4.22 -3.75 -3.77
CA ILE A 603 -4.62 -2.76 -4.77
C ILE A 603 -3.55 -1.66 -4.88
N LYS A 604 -3.07 -1.12 -3.74
CA LYS A 604 -1.95 -0.16 -3.71
C LYS A 604 -0.69 -0.76 -4.38
N LEU A 605 -0.37 -2.01 -4.12
CA LEU A 605 0.73 -2.73 -4.76
C LEU A 605 0.60 -2.77 -6.29
N TYR A 606 -0.56 -3.17 -6.82
CA TYR A 606 -0.73 -3.24 -8.28
C TYR A 606 -0.78 -1.86 -8.94
N LYS A 607 -1.30 -0.83 -8.25
CA LYS A 607 -1.17 0.56 -8.70
C LYS A 607 0.29 1.05 -8.71
N ALA A 608 1.14 0.53 -7.82
CA ALA A 608 2.58 0.80 -7.84
C ALA A 608 3.23 0.20 -9.10
N PHE A 609 2.95 -1.08 -9.38
CA PHE A 609 3.56 -1.79 -10.49
C PHE A 609 3.04 -1.35 -11.87
N TYR A 610 1.72 -1.34 -12.07
CA TYR A 610 1.11 -1.11 -13.38
C TYR A 610 1.00 0.37 -13.74
N GLY A 611 0.73 1.22 -12.75
CA GLY A 611 0.39 2.61 -13.00
C GLY A 611 -0.65 3.12 -12.02
N SER A 612 -0.56 4.40 -11.68
CA SER A 612 -1.45 5.06 -10.72
C SER A 612 -2.89 5.12 -11.23
N ASP A 613 -3.09 5.15 -12.54
CA ASP A 613 -4.38 5.21 -13.24
C ASP A 613 -4.81 3.86 -13.86
N PHE A 614 -4.04 2.80 -13.66
CA PHE A 614 -4.30 1.50 -14.27
C PHE A 614 -5.49 0.80 -13.61
N ALA A 615 -6.34 0.12 -14.40
CA ALA A 615 -7.48 -0.61 -13.84
C ALA A 615 -7.02 -1.86 -13.08
N VAL A 616 -7.32 -1.92 -11.78
CA VAL A 616 -7.07 -3.10 -10.94
C VAL A 616 -8.43 -3.67 -10.55
N LEU A 617 -8.68 -4.94 -10.84
CA LEU A 617 -9.90 -5.61 -10.40
C LEU A 617 -9.88 -5.75 -8.89
N GLY A 618 -11.04 -5.58 -8.24
CA GLY A 618 -11.12 -5.71 -6.79
C GLY A 618 -11.20 -7.15 -6.28
N ASP A 619 -11.39 -8.17 -7.12
CA ASP A 619 -11.48 -9.58 -6.72
C ASP A 619 -12.57 -9.91 -5.68
N HIS A 620 -13.75 -10.35 -6.13
CA HIS A 620 -14.84 -10.88 -5.30
C HIS A 620 -15.12 -10.08 -4.02
N LEU A 621 -15.99 -9.07 -4.07
CA LEU A 621 -16.41 -8.26 -2.90
C LEU A 621 -16.60 -9.01 -1.56
N TYR A 622 -17.06 -10.26 -1.61
CA TYR A 622 -17.28 -11.16 -0.47
C TYR A 622 -16.01 -11.52 0.32
N LEU A 623 -14.83 -11.48 -0.32
CA LEU A 623 -13.54 -11.75 0.32
C LEU A 623 -13.19 -10.73 1.40
N SER A 624 -13.79 -9.53 1.35
CA SER A 624 -13.70 -8.54 2.44
C SER A 624 -14.14 -9.09 3.80
N THR A 625 -15.00 -10.11 3.81
CA THR A 625 -15.53 -10.75 5.03
C THR A 625 -14.79 -12.03 5.41
N LEU A 626 -13.87 -12.51 4.55
CA LEU A 626 -13.15 -13.75 4.77
C LEU A 626 -12.13 -13.55 5.90
N ARG A 627 -12.21 -14.40 6.94
CA ARG A 627 -11.33 -14.33 8.11
C ARG A 627 -10.06 -15.14 7.95
N ASN A 628 -10.19 -16.35 7.43
CA ASN A 628 -9.09 -17.29 7.16
C ASN A 628 -9.57 -18.34 6.14
N TYR A 629 -8.65 -18.92 5.39
CA TYR A 629 -8.94 -19.93 4.37
C TYR A 629 -9.72 -21.16 4.91
N ASN A 630 -9.42 -21.58 6.15
CA ASN A 630 -9.97 -22.81 6.76
C ASN A 630 -11.17 -22.59 7.68
N GLU A 631 -11.50 -21.34 7.98
CA GLU A 631 -12.64 -21.00 8.83
C GLU A 631 -13.80 -20.66 7.91
N GLY A 632 -14.66 -21.65 7.67
CA GLY A 632 -15.87 -21.49 6.87
C GLY A 632 -16.51 -20.12 7.11
N THR A 633 -16.84 -19.44 6.02
CA THR A 633 -17.34 -18.07 5.99
C THR A 633 -18.40 -17.85 7.06
N ARG A 634 -18.22 -16.86 7.93
CA ARG A 634 -19.36 -16.21 8.59
C ARG A 634 -19.66 -14.95 7.80
N PRO A 635 -20.74 -14.91 7.03
CA PRO A 635 -21.02 -13.76 6.19
C PRO A 635 -21.38 -12.55 7.08
N GLY A 636 -20.47 -11.58 7.11
CA GLY A 636 -20.72 -10.23 7.64
C GLY A 636 -21.04 -9.27 6.50
N PRO A 637 -21.26 -7.97 6.78
CA PRO A 637 -21.46 -6.97 5.73
C PRO A 637 -20.19 -6.83 4.87
N VAL A 638 -20.36 -6.82 3.55
CA VAL A 638 -19.28 -6.59 2.57
C VAL A 638 -18.79 -5.15 2.69
N ASP A 639 -17.49 -4.98 2.63
CA ASP A 639 -16.82 -3.68 2.66
C ASP A 639 -16.58 -3.15 1.25
N PHE A 640 -17.59 -2.48 0.69
CA PHE A 640 -17.51 -1.83 -0.63
C PHE A 640 -16.48 -0.70 -0.68
N ILE A 641 -16.25 -0.01 0.45
CA ILE A 641 -15.34 1.14 0.52
C ILE A 641 -13.89 0.72 0.34
N SER A 642 -13.50 -0.46 0.80
CA SER A 642 -12.13 -0.97 0.55
C SER A 642 -11.80 -1.20 -0.91
N TYR A 643 -12.81 -1.45 -1.76
CA TYR A 643 -12.64 -1.56 -3.21
C TYR A 643 -12.69 -0.18 -3.86
N PHE A 644 -13.80 0.51 -3.64
CA PHE A 644 -14.08 1.77 -4.30
C PHE A 644 -13.07 2.88 -3.89
N GLY A 645 -12.77 3.01 -2.59
CA GLY A 645 -11.94 4.07 -2.03
C GLY A 645 -10.46 3.95 -2.39
N THR A 646 -9.99 2.75 -2.74
CA THR A 646 -8.64 2.51 -3.27
C THR A 646 -8.56 2.64 -4.80
N GLY A 647 -9.68 2.95 -5.47
CA GLY A 647 -9.76 3.05 -6.92
C GLY A 647 -9.64 1.70 -7.64
N ALA A 648 -10.12 0.62 -7.03
CA ALA A 648 -10.30 -0.66 -7.72
C ALA A 648 -11.63 -0.71 -8.48
N VAL A 649 -11.68 -1.56 -9.49
CA VAL A 649 -12.89 -1.89 -10.24
C VAL A 649 -13.74 -2.84 -9.40
N LEU A 650 -15.04 -2.56 -9.28
CA LEU A 650 -15.93 -3.44 -8.54
C LEU A 650 -16.08 -4.78 -9.25
N ASP A 651 -15.76 -5.85 -8.51
CA ASP A 651 -15.92 -7.23 -8.95
C ASP A 651 -16.75 -8.01 -7.93
N THR A 652 -17.69 -8.82 -8.43
CA THR A 652 -18.67 -9.50 -7.61
C THR A 652 -19.05 -10.87 -8.14
N LYS A 653 -19.31 -11.78 -7.21
CA LYS A 653 -19.97 -13.07 -7.47
C LYS A 653 -21.42 -13.06 -6.98
N TYR A 654 -22.10 -11.93 -7.19
CA TYR A 654 -23.46 -11.69 -6.72
C TYR A 654 -24.43 -12.80 -7.13
N ILE A 655 -25.17 -13.32 -6.15
CA ILE A 655 -26.18 -14.35 -6.33
C ILE A 655 -27.55 -13.71 -6.15
N SER A 656 -28.43 -13.88 -7.13
CA SER A 656 -29.77 -13.33 -7.07
C SER A 656 -30.70 -14.24 -6.27
N LEU A 657 -31.35 -13.70 -5.24
CA LEU A 657 -32.40 -14.40 -4.49
C LEU A 657 -33.59 -14.80 -5.36
N LYS A 658 -33.81 -14.11 -6.49
CA LYS A 658 -34.89 -14.40 -7.43
C LYS A 658 -34.71 -15.76 -8.12
N TYR A 659 -33.46 -16.18 -8.33
CA TYR A 659 -33.11 -17.36 -9.12
C TYR A 659 -32.43 -18.47 -8.29
N GLY A 660 -32.25 -18.27 -6.97
CA GLY A 660 -31.68 -19.25 -6.04
C GLY A 660 -32.66 -20.33 -5.57
N GLU A 661 -32.16 -21.36 -4.87
CA GLU A 661 -32.92 -22.56 -4.42
C GLU A 661 -34.23 -22.26 -3.64
N LEU A 662 -34.33 -21.06 -3.06
CA LEU A 662 -35.40 -20.61 -2.17
C LEU A 662 -36.64 -20.03 -2.87
N ASN A 663 -36.60 -19.78 -4.19
CA ASN A 663 -37.75 -19.24 -4.89
C ASN A 663 -38.61 -20.36 -5.52
N GLU A 664 -39.85 -20.49 -5.06
CA GLU A 664 -40.84 -21.44 -5.61
C GLU A 664 -41.58 -20.88 -6.84
N ASP A 665 -41.39 -19.60 -7.19
CA ASP A 665 -42.19 -18.87 -8.20
C ASP A 665 -41.52 -18.78 -9.60
N THR A 666 -40.51 -19.61 -9.91
CA THR A 666 -39.90 -19.64 -11.26
C THR A 666 -39.82 -21.06 -11.83
N ASP A 667 -40.10 -21.21 -13.13
CA ASP A 667 -39.95 -22.47 -13.88
C ASP A 667 -38.48 -22.81 -14.22
N LEU A 668 -37.50 -22.07 -13.66
CA LEU A 668 -36.08 -22.26 -13.91
C LEU A 668 -35.50 -23.43 -13.09
N PRO A 669 -34.52 -24.18 -13.62
CA PRO A 669 -33.82 -25.21 -12.86
C PRO A 669 -33.04 -24.58 -11.70
N LYS A 670 -33.11 -25.19 -10.51
CA LYS A 670 -32.45 -24.69 -9.29
C LYS A 670 -30.94 -24.90 -9.38
N SER A 671 -30.14 -23.83 -9.42
CA SER A 671 -28.69 -23.93 -9.21
C SER A 671 -28.39 -23.92 -7.71
N LYS A 672 -27.56 -24.86 -7.24
CA LYS A 672 -27.00 -24.79 -5.89
C LYS A 672 -26.11 -23.57 -5.78
N ALA A 673 -26.48 -22.58 -4.97
CA ALA A 673 -25.50 -21.58 -4.52
C ALA A 673 -24.35 -22.32 -3.83
N MET A 674 -23.11 -21.82 -3.95
CA MET A 674 -22.00 -22.40 -3.20
C MET A 674 -22.29 -22.34 -1.68
N ARG A 675 -22.63 -23.48 -1.09
CA ARG A 675 -22.73 -23.65 0.37
C ARG A 675 -21.33 -23.93 0.89
N TYR A 676 -20.75 -23.02 1.67
CA TYR A 676 -19.56 -23.38 2.45
C TYR A 676 -19.95 -24.48 3.46
N PRO A 677 -19.18 -25.58 3.57
CA PRO A 677 -19.54 -26.69 4.45
C PRO A 677 -19.68 -26.21 5.90
N GLY A 678 -20.88 -26.35 6.47
CA GLY A 678 -21.14 -26.13 7.90
C GLY A 678 -21.95 -24.89 8.28
N ASP A 679 -22.48 -24.12 7.33
CA ASP A 679 -23.31 -22.94 7.62
C ASP A 679 -24.81 -23.20 7.40
N PRO A 680 -25.61 -23.43 8.46
CA PRO A 680 -27.07 -23.55 8.37
C PRO A 680 -27.79 -22.19 8.20
N ASP A 681 -27.09 -21.05 8.34
CA ASP A 681 -27.67 -19.69 8.37
C ASP A 681 -27.36 -18.87 7.10
N TYR A 682 -26.84 -19.49 6.03
CA TYR A 682 -26.51 -18.85 4.75
C TYR A 682 -27.67 -18.02 4.16
N ASP A 683 -28.91 -18.42 4.40
CA ASP A 683 -30.13 -17.73 3.98
C ASP A 683 -30.26 -16.30 4.57
N THR A 684 -29.51 -15.94 5.61
CA THR A 684 -29.62 -14.65 6.30
C THR A 684 -28.61 -13.58 5.85
N ALA A 685 -27.61 -13.96 5.06
CA ALA A 685 -26.52 -13.05 4.68
C ALA A 685 -26.34 -12.86 3.17
N VAL A 686 -27.36 -13.25 2.39
CA VAL A 686 -27.48 -12.81 1.01
C VAL A 686 -27.77 -11.31 1.02
N PHE A 687 -26.79 -10.51 0.61
CA PHE A 687 -26.96 -9.08 0.41
C PHE A 687 -28.20 -8.80 -0.43
N LYS A 688 -28.99 -7.82 0.00
CA LYS A 688 -30.17 -7.42 -0.75
C LYS A 688 -29.70 -6.72 -2.02
N PHE A 689 -30.39 -6.99 -3.12
CA PHE A 689 -30.12 -6.32 -4.39
C PHE A 689 -30.03 -4.79 -4.27
N GLY A 690 -30.84 -4.19 -3.37
CA GLY A 690 -30.80 -2.75 -3.09
C GLY A 690 -29.47 -2.23 -2.54
N ASP A 691 -28.72 -3.03 -1.77
CA ASP A 691 -27.40 -2.63 -1.27
C ASP A 691 -26.40 -2.59 -2.43
N PHE A 692 -26.43 -3.60 -3.30
CA PHE A 692 -25.65 -3.63 -4.54
C PHE A 692 -26.00 -2.44 -5.44
N GLN A 693 -27.28 -2.14 -5.64
CA GLN A 693 -27.72 -1.00 -6.45
C GLN A 693 -27.16 0.33 -5.93
N ARG A 694 -27.20 0.58 -4.62
CA ARG A 694 -26.64 1.81 -4.02
C ARG A 694 -25.16 1.96 -4.34
N TRP A 695 -24.35 0.94 -4.03
CA TRP A 695 -22.90 1.01 -4.17
C TRP A 695 -22.44 1.01 -5.62
N PHE A 696 -23.07 0.22 -6.49
CA PHE A 696 -22.74 0.20 -7.91
C PHE A 696 -23.17 1.50 -8.60
N SER A 697 -24.29 2.11 -8.21
CA SER A 697 -24.66 3.44 -8.72
C SER A 697 -23.61 4.48 -8.34
N LEU A 698 -23.21 4.52 -7.06
CA LEU A 698 -22.15 5.43 -6.60
C LEU A 698 -20.81 5.18 -7.32
N TYR A 699 -20.44 3.91 -7.53
CA TYR A 699 -19.28 3.56 -8.34
C TYR A 699 -19.41 4.07 -9.77
N ASN A 700 -20.55 3.90 -10.43
CA ASN A 700 -20.73 4.34 -11.81
C ASN A 700 -20.70 5.87 -11.94
N ASP A 701 -21.24 6.58 -10.95
CA ASP A 701 -21.24 8.06 -10.90
C ASP A 701 -19.83 8.62 -10.71
N LEU A 702 -19.07 8.08 -9.76
CA LEU A 702 -17.75 8.59 -9.41
C LEU A 702 -16.61 7.93 -10.20
N LYS A 703 -16.75 6.66 -10.57
CA LYS A 703 -15.80 5.78 -11.27
C LYS A 703 -14.35 6.06 -10.89
N LEU A 704 -14.00 5.99 -9.60
CA LEU A 704 -12.66 6.32 -9.12
C LEU A 704 -11.56 5.39 -9.66
N SER A 705 -11.95 4.22 -10.18
CA SER A 705 -11.04 3.30 -10.84
C SER A 705 -10.29 3.89 -12.03
N ASN A 706 -10.82 4.94 -12.67
CA ASN A 706 -10.17 5.67 -13.75
C ASN A 706 -9.48 6.98 -13.30
N GLY A 707 -9.35 7.19 -11.98
CA GLY A 707 -8.59 8.29 -11.40
C GLY A 707 -7.13 7.91 -11.14
N GLU A 708 -6.30 8.91 -10.90
CA GLU A 708 -4.89 8.75 -10.55
C GLU A 708 -4.74 8.43 -9.06
N PHE A 709 -4.22 7.24 -8.73
CA PHE A 709 -3.86 6.86 -7.37
C PHE A 709 -2.59 7.58 -6.90
N ILE A 710 -2.69 8.36 -5.82
CA ILE A 710 -1.57 9.12 -5.24
C ILE A 710 -1.00 8.35 -4.05
N GLY A 711 -0.02 7.48 -4.32
CA GLY A 711 0.43 6.46 -3.36
C GLY A 711 1.44 6.92 -2.30
N ASP A 712 2.01 8.11 -2.43
CA ASP A 712 3.11 8.63 -1.60
C ASP A 712 2.68 9.64 -0.53
N LEU A 713 1.38 9.98 -0.43
CA LEU A 713 0.85 10.92 0.57
C LEU A 713 0.65 10.30 1.96
N TYR A 714 0.32 9.01 2.01
CA TYR A 714 0.08 8.28 3.26
C TYR A 714 0.90 6.99 3.30
N MET A 715 1.63 6.83 4.39
CA MET A 715 2.49 5.70 4.66
C MET A 715 1.73 4.64 5.44
N TYR A 716 1.56 3.48 4.82
CA TYR A 716 0.93 2.33 5.45
C TYR A 716 1.71 1.91 6.69
N GLY A 717 1.00 1.74 7.81
CA GLY A 717 1.59 1.35 9.09
C GLY A 717 2.14 2.50 9.93
N PHE A 718 2.21 3.73 9.38
CA PHE A 718 2.65 4.93 10.12
C PHE A 718 1.54 5.98 10.24
N ASP A 719 0.69 6.12 9.21
CA ASP A 719 -0.46 7.00 9.25
C ASP A 719 -1.70 6.32 9.86
N TYR A 720 -2.40 7.07 10.72
CA TYR A 720 -3.64 6.64 11.37
C TYR A 720 -4.66 7.79 11.36
N PRO A 721 -5.91 7.55 10.91
CA PRO A 721 -6.42 6.29 10.35
C PRO A 721 -5.73 5.94 9.03
N GLU A 722 -5.78 4.67 8.63
CA GLU A 722 -5.25 4.21 7.33
C GLU A 722 -5.96 4.98 6.20
N ALA A 723 -5.21 5.48 5.21
CA ALA A 723 -5.75 6.39 4.20
C ALA A 723 -5.19 6.14 2.79
N TYR A 724 -6.03 6.39 1.78
CA TYR A 724 -5.71 6.28 0.35
C TYR A 724 -6.30 7.46 -0.42
N VAL A 725 -5.66 7.84 -1.53
CA VAL A 725 -6.06 9.01 -2.30
C VAL A 725 -6.17 8.72 -3.79
N ILE A 726 -7.28 9.13 -4.37
CA ILE A 726 -7.49 9.17 -5.82
C ILE A 726 -7.67 10.62 -6.25
N LYS A 727 -6.90 11.08 -7.23
CA LYS A 727 -7.10 12.35 -7.91
C LYS A 727 -7.86 12.13 -9.21
N LYS A 728 -8.98 12.83 -9.39
CA LYS A 728 -9.79 12.74 -10.63
C LYS A 728 -10.49 14.06 -10.91
N ASN A 729 -10.40 14.54 -12.15
CA ASN A 729 -11.03 15.79 -12.59
C ASN A 729 -10.69 17.00 -11.69
N ASN A 730 -9.43 17.11 -11.24
CA ASN A 730 -8.92 18.07 -10.25
C ASN A 730 -9.45 17.92 -8.81
N ASN A 731 -10.38 17.00 -8.57
CA ASN A 731 -10.83 16.66 -7.22
C ASN A 731 -9.87 15.65 -6.58
N MET A 732 -9.74 15.74 -5.26
CA MET A 732 -9.00 14.77 -4.46
C MET A 732 -10.00 13.95 -3.64
N PHE A 733 -10.00 12.63 -3.80
CA PHE A 733 -10.85 11.70 -3.06
C PHE A 733 -10.00 10.98 -2.03
N TYR A 734 -10.33 11.15 -0.75
CA TYR A 734 -9.64 10.56 0.39
C TYR A 734 -10.49 9.46 0.99
N ALA A 735 -9.99 8.23 0.95
CA ALA A 735 -10.60 7.10 1.63
C ALA A 735 -9.89 6.84 2.96
N PHE A 736 -10.58 6.98 4.08
CA PHE A 736 -10.06 6.67 5.41
C PHE A 736 -10.72 5.41 5.96
N TYR A 737 -9.98 4.60 6.70
CA TYR A 737 -10.44 3.32 7.21
C TYR A 737 -10.30 3.25 8.73
N ALA A 738 -11.37 2.83 9.39
CA ALA A 738 -11.41 2.63 10.83
C ALA A 738 -10.70 1.30 11.11
N THR A 739 -9.38 1.33 11.15
CA THR A 739 -8.58 0.16 11.49
C THR A 739 -8.70 -0.13 12.98
N ASP A 740 -8.68 -1.42 13.33
CA ASP A 740 -8.72 -1.85 14.72
C ASP A 740 -7.49 -1.32 15.46
N ASN A 741 -7.69 -0.86 16.70
CA ASN A 741 -6.63 -0.43 17.62
C ASN A 741 -5.64 -1.56 17.95
N SER A 742 -5.82 -2.77 17.42
CA SER A 742 -4.90 -3.91 17.53
C SER A 742 -3.53 -3.65 16.90
N VAL A 743 -3.43 -2.83 15.85
CA VAL A 743 -2.12 -2.41 15.31
C VAL A 743 -1.45 -1.36 16.24
N ALA A 744 -2.25 -0.52 16.92
CA ALA A 744 -1.80 0.43 17.95
C ALA A 744 -1.48 -0.24 19.31
N ASN A 745 -1.79 -1.53 19.49
CA ASN A 745 -1.53 -2.30 20.71
C ASN A 745 -0.27 -3.17 20.64
N PHE A 746 0.67 -2.86 19.73
CA PHE A 746 2.06 -3.31 19.83
C PHE A 746 2.76 -2.64 21.02
N LYS A 747 2.22 -2.79 22.24
CA LYS A 747 2.91 -2.33 23.44
C LYS A 747 4.15 -3.17 23.62
N ALA A 748 5.31 -2.57 23.40
CA ALA A 748 6.63 -3.16 23.56
C ALA A 748 6.98 -3.62 25.00
N ASN A 749 6.02 -3.66 25.93
CA ASN A 749 6.26 -4.13 27.28
C ASN A 749 4.94 -4.40 28.03
N THR A 750 4.54 -5.66 28.19
CA THR A 750 3.89 -6.25 29.38
C THR A 750 3.30 -7.60 29.02
N SER A 751 3.36 -8.53 29.97
CA SER A 751 2.86 -9.90 29.96
C SER A 751 1.33 -10.03 29.90
N ALA A 752 0.66 -9.21 29.10
CA ALA A 752 -0.78 -9.25 28.86
C ALA A 752 -1.11 -10.10 27.60
N PRO A 753 -2.25 -10.82 27.58
CA PRO A 753 -2.64 -11.65 26.44
C PRO A 753 -2.82 -10.75 25.23
N VAL A 754 -2.19 -11.15 24.14
CA VAL A 754 -2.00 -10.29 22.99
C VAL A 754 -3.23 -10.23 22.13
N VAL A 755 -3.47 -9.03 21.63
CA VAL A 755 -4.44 -8.77 20.57
C VAL A 755 -3.87 -9.34 19.26
N ASP A 756 -4.63 -10.21 18.60
CA ASP A 756 -4.24 -10.88 17.37
C ASP A 756 -3.80 -9.90 16.26
N PRO A 757 -2.50 -9.86 15.89
CA PRO A 757 -1.96 -9.08 14.78
C PRO A 757 -2.38 -9.61 13.39
N TRP A 758 -3.06 -10.76 13.31
CA TRP A 758 -3.22 -11.55 12.10
C TRP A 758 -4.68 -11.88 11.74
N GLY A 759 -5.61 -10.97 12.04
CA GLY A 759 -6.86 -10.88 11.27
C GLY A 759 -8.13 -11.53 11.86
N SER A 760 -8.13 -12.13 13.05
CA SER A 760 -9.35 -12.80 13.57
C SER A 760 -10.50 -11.88 14.01
N ASN A 761 -10.30 -10.55 14.11
CA ASN A 761 -11.30 -9.59 14.62
C ASN A 761 -11.84 -8.55 13.60
N TYR A 762 -11.78 -8.78 12.29
CA TYR A 762 -12.10 -7.74 11.30
C TYR A 762 -13.54 -7.71 10.74
N VAL A 763 -14.54 -8.06 11.55
CA VAL A 763 -15.97 -7.92 11.14
C VAL A 763 -16.83 -7.19 12.17
N SER A 764 -16.25 -6.54 13.17
CA SER A 764 -16.96 -5.48 13.89
C SER A 764 -16.82 -4.19 13.10
N ALA A 765 -17.92 -3.48 12.91
CA ALA A 765 -17.97 -2.15 12.35
C ALA A 765 -17.16 -1.21 13.26
N ASN A 766 -15.85 -1.12 13.05
CA ASN A 766 -14.96 -0.33 13.88
C ASN A 766 -15.28 1.13 13.66
N THR A 767 -15.32 1.89 14.75
CA THR A 767 -15.63 3.32 14.69
C THR A 767 -14.36 4.10 14.96
N TYR A 768 -14.03 5.00 14.04
CA TYR A 768 -12.99 6.00 14.24
C TYR A 768 -13.62 7.28 14.78
N ASN A 769 -12.95 7.92 15.75
CA ASN A 769 -13.31 9.23 16.26
C ASN A 769 -12.02 10.01 16.52
N GLY A 770 -11.79 11.06 15.74
CA GLY A 770 -10.60 11.87 15.85
C GLY A 770 -10.42 12.77 14.63
N ASP A 771 -9.24 13.38 14.53
CA ASP A 771 -8.91 14.31 13.46
C ASP A 771 -8.35 13.56 12.25
N VAL A 772 -8.78 13.93 11.04
CA VAL A 772 -8.22 13.39 9.79
C VAL A 772 -7.44 14.47 9.05
N GLU A 773 -6.26 14.13 8.54
CA GLU A 773 -5.43 15.02 7.76
C GLU A 773 -5.66 14.78 6.26
N LEU A 774 -6.08 15.79 5.51
CA LEU A 774 -6.13 15.79 4.05
C LEU A 774 -4.81 16.34 3.50
N ARG A 775 -4.02 15.52 2.80
CA ARG A 775 -2.69 15.88 2.26
C ARG A 775 -2.72 16.08 0.74
N GLY A 776 -1.72 16.78 0.21
CA GLY A 776 -1.56 16.97 -1.24
C GLY A 776 -2.47 18.06 -1.83
N LEU A 777 -2.99 18.95 -1.00
CA LEU A 777 -3.80 20.10 -1.43
C LEU A 777 -2.90 21.26 -1.87
N VAL A 778 -3.43 22.18 -2.68
CA VAL A 778 -2.70 23.36 -3.15
C VAL A 778 -2.83 24.50 -2.13
N PRO A 779 -1.73 25.00 -1.54
CA PRO A 779 -1.82 26.14 -0.63
C PRO A 779 -2.47 27.37 -1.27
N GLY A 780 -3.38 28.04 -0.55
CA GLY A 780 -4.18 29.18 -1.00
C GLY A 780 -5.45 28.81 -1.78
N GLN A 781 -5.62 27.53 -2.17
CA GLN A 781 -6.82 27.06 -2.86
C GLN A 781 -7.94 26.76 -1.86
N PHE A 782 -9.17 27.16 -2.19
CA PHE A 782 -10.37 26.79 -1.45
C PHE A 782 -10.91 25.46 -1.96
N TYR A 783 -11.34 24.58 -1.05
CA TYR A 783 -11.93 23.29 -1.38
C TYR A 783 -13.28 23.14 -0.71
N LYS A 784 -14.30 22.71 -1.47
CA LYS A 784 -15.53 22.19 -0.89
C LYS A 784 -15.27 20.74 -0.47
N ILE A 785 -15.51 20.43 0.80
CA ILE A 785 -15.28 19.11 1.37
C ILE A 785 -16.62 18.39 1.60
N THR A 786 -16.79 17.21 1.02
CA THR A 786 -18.03 16.43 1.17
C THR A 786 -17.73 14.95 1.41
N ASP A 787 -18.43 14.35 2.39
CA ASP A 787 -18.47 12.90 2.63
C ASP A 787 -19.57 12.28 1.76
N TYR A 788 -19.16 11.49 0.78
CA TYR A 788 -20.05 10.85 -0.18
C TYR A 788 -20.76 9.60 0.37
N ILE A 789 -20.27 9.00 1.46
CA ILE A 789 -20.87 7.80 2.06
C ILE A 789 -21.96 8.18 3.05
N ASN A 790 -21.66 9.13 3.94
CA ASN A 790 -22.58 9.55 5.00
C ASN A 790 -23.35 10.83 4.65
N ASN A 791 -23.11 11.40 3.46
CA ASN A 791 -23.79 12.59 2.95
C ASN A 791 -23.64 13.81 3.89
N VAL A 792 -22.41 14.04 4.36
CA VAL A 792 -22.03 15.15 5.24
C VAL A 792 -21.28 16.20 4.44
N ASP A 793 -21.73 17.46 4.48
CA ASP A 793 -21.04 18.60 3.88
C ASP A 793 -20.23 19.32 4.96
N TYR A 794 -18.90 19.33 4.81
CA TYR A 794 -17.98 20.02 5.73
C TYR A 794 -17.77 21.49 5.34
N GLY A 795 -18.41 21.96 4.26
CA GLY A 795 -18.33 23.34 3.79
C GLY A 795 -17.10 23.61 2.94
N VAL A 796 -16.80 24.90 2.76
CA VAL A 796 -15.65 25.38 1.97
C VAL A 796 -14.53 25.79 2.92
N ILE A 797 -13.36 25.19 2.74
CA ILE A 797 -12.17 25.40 3.58
C ILE A 797 -11.01 25.88 2.71
N GLU A 798 -10.25 26.87 3.21
CA GLU A 798 -8.99 27.30 2.60
C GLU A 798 -7.85 26.33 2.96
N ALA A 799 -7.15 25.80 1.96
CA ALA A 799 -5.90 25.08 2.19
C ALA A 799 -4.79 26.08 2.53
N THR A 800 -4.54 26.35 3.81
CA THR A 800 -3.44 27.26 4.22
C THR A 800 -2.05 26.65 4.04
N SER A 801 -1.98 25.33 3.88
CA SER A 801 -0.77 24.57 3.57
C SER A 801 -1.11 23.42 2.63
N SER A 802 -0.13 22.55 2.31
CA SER A 802 -0.39 21.33 1.54
C SER A 802 -1.22 20.28 2.30
N THR A 803 -1.52 20.55 3.57
CA THR A 803 -2.32 19.71 4.46
C THR A 803 -3.42 20.54 5.13
N ILE A 804 -4.61 19.95 5.28
CA ILE A 804 -5.71 20.45 6.11
C ILE A 804 -6.07 19.39 7.14
N THR A 805 -6.27 19.79 8.39
CA THR A 805 -6.82 18.90 9.42
C THR A 805 -8.31 19.15 9.58
N LEU A 806 -9.13 18.11 9.41
CA LEU A 806 -10.55 18.13 9.74
C LEU A 806 -10.75 17.56 11.14
N PRO A 807 -11.23 18.36 12.09
CA PRO A 807 -11.35 17.93 13.47
C PRO A 807 -12.61 17.08 13.71
N ASN A 808 -12.55 16.20 14.72
CA ASN A 808 -13.71 15.45 15.24
C ASN A 808 -14.50 14.65 14.19
N VAL A 809 -13.80 14.05 13.23
CA VAL A 809 -14.42 13.19 12.21
C VAL A 809 -14.78 11.84 12.83
N ASN A 810 -16.03 11.43 12.63
CA ASN A 810 -16.57 10.17 13.12
C ASN A 810 -17.11 9.34 11.95
N PHE A 811 -16.64 8.09 11.84
CA PHE A 811 -17.15 7.17 10.84
C PHE A 811 -16.96 5.71 11.28
N THR A 812 -17.74 4.83 10.67
CA THR A 812 -17.70 3.40 10.91
C THR A 812 -17.21 2.67 9.66
N THR A 813 -16.27 1.74 9.83
CA THR A 813 -15.60 0.97 8.76
C THR A 813 -14.73 1.84 7.84
N GLY A 814 -15.32 2.78 7.11
CA GLY A 814 -14.62 3.65 6.18
C GLY A 814 -15.35 4.96 5.92
N LEU A 815 -14.60 5.92 5.38
CA LEU A 815 -15.01 7.27 5.03
C LEU A 815 -14.43 7.61 3.65
N LEU A 816 -15.14 8.43 2.87
CA LEU A 816 -14.77 8.86 1.54
C LEU A 816 -15.09 10.35 1.43
N LEU A 817 -14.06 11.15 1.59
CA LEU A 817 -14.14 12.60 1.44
C LEU A 817 -13.73 12.98 0.02
N CYS A 818 -14.46 13.90 -0.60
CA CYS A 818 -14.01 14.60 -1.79
C CYS A 818 -13.62 16.02 -1.41
N ALA A 819 -12.44 16.46 -1.84
CA ALA A 819 -12.03 17.86 -1.84
C ALA A 819 -12.11 18.39 -3.26
N GLU A 820 -13.12 19.21 -3.53
CA GLU A 820 -13.39 19.81 -4.84
C GLU A 820 -12.83 21.23 -4.87
N PRO A 821 -11.84 21.54 -5.72
CA PRO A 821 -11.29 22.89 -5.79
C PRO A 821 -12.37 23.86 -6.26
N VAL A 822 -12.62 24.89 -5.45
CA VAL A 822 -13.62 25.89 -5.78
C VAL A 822 -13.01 26.96 -6.68
N SER A 823 -13.53 27.07 -7.90
CA SER A 823 -13.18 28.13 -8.84
C SER A 823 -14.08 29.34 -8.54
N SER A 824 -13.59 30.25 -7.70
CA SER A 824 -14.28 31.48 -7.33
C SER A 824 -13.44 32.70 -7.67
N ASN A 825 -14.08 33.86 -7.86
CA ASN A 825 -13.37 35.13 -7.96
C ASN A 825 -13.06 35.69 -6.56
N GLY A 826 -12.43 34.87 -5.71
CA GLY A 826 -12.12 35.18 -4.30
C GLY A 826 -13.12 34.62 -3.28
N SER A 827 -12.85 34.87 -2.00
CA SER A 827 -13.59 34.35 -0.86
C SER A 827 -13.85 35.44 0.17
N VAL A 828 -15.10 35.61 0.58
CA VAL A 828 -15.45 36.34 1.81
C VAL A 828 -15.28 35.38 2.98
N VAL A 829 -14.41 35.74 3.92
CA VAL A 829 -14.06 34.91 5.08
C VAL A 829 -14.44 35.65 6.34
N VAL A 830 -15.29 35.05 7.17
CA VAL A 830 -15.51 35.48 8.55
C VAL A 830 -14.54 34.72 9.44
N SER A 831 -13.74 35.43 10.23
CA SER A 831 -12.77 34.79 11.13
C SER A 831 -13.46 34.03 12.26
N GLU A 832 -12.79 33.04 12.81
CA GLU A 832 -13.15 32.50 14.11
C GLU A 832 -12.45 33.27 15.23
N ALA A 833 -13.15 33.46 16.35
CA ALA A 833 -12.58 33.97 17.58
C ALA A 833 -13.00 33.10 18.76
N ARG A 834 -12.31 33.26 19.89
CA ARG A 834 -12.52 32.44 21.09
C ARG A 834 -12.60 33.35 22.29
N THR A 835 -13.57 33.13 23.16
CA THR A 835 -13.77 33.99 24.34
C THR A 835 -14.58 33.29 25.45
N VAL A 836 -14.85 34.01 26.54
CA VAL A 836 -15.71 33.59 27.66
C VAL A 836 -17.01 34.39 27.69
N ALA A 837 -18.00 33.99 28.48
CA ALA A 837 -19.24 34.76 28.62
C ALA A 837 -18.98 36.18 29.19
N ASN A 838 -19.85 37.15 28.85
CA ASN A 838 -19.74 38.55 29.28
C ASN A 838 -18.44 39.29 28.84
N SER A 839 -17.78 38.85 27.77
CA SER A 839 -16.63 39.56 27.17
C SER A 839 -17.02 40.28 25.88
N ASN A 840 -16.13 41.16 25.41
CA ASN A 840 -16.15 41.66 24.05
C ASN A 840 -15.16 40.84 23.21
N ILE A 841 -15.51 40.54 21.96
CA ILE A 841 -14.63 39.82 21.05
C ILE A 841 -14.78 40.36 19.62
N ASP A 842 -13.65 40.48 18.93
CA ASP A 842 -13.59 40.95 17.56
C ASP A 842 -13.62 39.79 16.57
N ILE A 843 -14.47 39.92 15.55
CA ILE A 843 -14.57 39.03 14.40
C ILE A 843 -14.26 39.84 13.15
N LYS A 844 -13.29 39.38 12.36
CA LYS A 844 -12.91 40.01 11.11
C LYS A 844 -13.69 39.41 9.96
N VAL A 845 -14.05 40.25 8.99
CA VAL A 845 -14.55 39.81 7.69
C VAL A 845 -13.56 40.25 6.64
N SER A 846 -13.01 39.30 5.91
CA SER A 846 -11.88 39.52 5.01
C SER A 846 -12.21 39.05 3.59
N LEU A 847 -11.64 39.71 2.60
CA LEU A 847 -11.61 39.29 1.20
C LEU A 847 -10.29 38.61 0.93
N LYS A 848 -10.33 37.35 0.49
CA LYS A 848 -9.15 36.60 0.12
C LYS A 848 -9.15 36.26 -1.37
N ASN A 849 -7.99 36.35 -2.00
CA ASN A 849 -7.76 35.94 -3.39
C ASN A 849 -8.75 36.54 -4.41
N PHE A 850 -9.20 37.78 -4.18
CA PHE A 850 -10.05 38.49 -5.13
C PHE A 850 -9.24 39.16 -6.24
N ALA A 851 -9.78 39.17 -7.45
CA ALA A 851 -9.27 39.95 -8.57
C ALA A 851 -10.39 40.83 -9.14
N ASN A 852 -10.05 42.07 -9.52
CA ASN A 852 -10.95 43.02 -10.19
C ASN A 852 -12.28 43.23 -9.46
N VAL A 853 -12.26 43.61 -8.18
CA VAL A 853 -13.48 43.96 -7.43
C VAL A 853 -13.63 45.48 -7.39
N GLY A 854 -14.68 45.99 -8.03
CA GLY A 854 -15.09 47.40 -7.98
C GLY A 854 -16.08 47.69 -6.85
N GLY A 855 -16.91 46.70 -6.48
CA GLY A 855 -17.81 46.81 -5.34
C GLY A 855 -18.31 45.45 -4.82
N ILE A 856 -18.59 45.38 -3.52
CA ILE A 856 -19.10 44.17 -2.84
C ILE A 856 -20.11 44.50 -1.74
N LYS A 857 -21.14 43.67 -1.63
CA LYS A 857 -22.14 43.65 -0.56
C LYS A 857 -22.08 42.30 0.15
N VAL A 858 -21.99 42.31 1.47
CA VAL A 858 -21.98 41.10 2.32
C VAL A 858 -23.08 41.19 3.35
N THR A 859 -23.88 40.13 3.45
CA THR A 859 -24.92 39.94 4.47
C THR A 859 -24.48 38.83 5.42
N LEU A 860 -24.37 39.13 6.71
CA LEU A 860 -24.06 38.18 7.78
C LEU A 860 -25.29 37.96 8.66
N ASN A 861 -25.48 36.71 9.10
CA ASN A 861 -26.47 36.32 10.08
C ASN A 861 -25.77 35.82 11.36
N TYR A 862 -26.27 36.21 12.52
CA TYR A 862 -25.76 35.79 13.83
C TYR A 862 -26.91 35.61 14.83
N ASP A 863 -26.66 34.88 15.92
CA ASP A 863 -27.66 34.65 16.97
C ASP A 863 -27.76 35.85 17.92
N ALA A 864 -28.73 36.73 17.69
CA ALA A 864 -28.97 37.93 18.49
C ALA A 864 -29.43 37.65 19.94
N SER A 865 -29.77 36.41 20.28
CA SER A 865 -30.04 36.03 21.67
C SER A 865 -28.78 35.79 22.49
N LYS A 866 -27.64 35.54 21.81
CA LYS A 866 -26.36 35.22 22.43
C LYS A 866 -25.29 36.28 22.22
N LEU A 867 -25.38 37.04 21.13
CA LEU A 867 -24.42 38.05 20.73
C LEU A 867 -25.11 39.40 20.50
N GLN A 868 -24.52 40.47 21.03
CA GLN A 868 -24.92 41.85 20.75
C GLN A 868 -23.78 42.54 19.99
N VAL A 869 -24.09 43.26 18.91
CA VAL A 869 -23.10 44.03 18.17
C VAL A 869 -22.80 45.32 18.93
N GLU A 870 -21.55 45.51 19.36
CA GLU A 870 -21.10 46.73 20.05
C GLU A 870 -20.51 47.74 19.06
N ASN A 871 -19.73 47.25 18.09
CA ASN A 871 -19.07 48.08 17.10
C ASN A 871 -18.87 47.32 15.78
N VAL A 872 -18.85 48.06 14.68
CA VAL A 872 -18.41 47.56 13.37
C VAL A 872 -17.40 48.56 12.82
N GLU A 873 -16.12 48.29 13.05
CA GLU A 873 -15.03 49.09 12.53
C GLU A 873 -14.72 48.65 11.09
N GLN A 874 -14.89 49.57 10.15
CA GLN A 874 -14.57 49.33 8.75
C GLN A 874 -13.13 49.75 8.45
N SER A 875 -12.44 48.98 7.61
CA SER A 875 -11.09 49.27 7.13
C SER A 875 -11.03 50.61 6.35
N PRO A 876 -9.87 51.27 6.14
CA PRO A 876 -9.81 52.61 5.54
C PRO A 876 -10.13 52.73 4.03
N LEU A 877 -10.88 51.80 3.44
CA LEU A 877 -11.47 51.98 2.11
C LEU A 877 -12.81 52.73 2.21
N VAL A 878 -13.30 53.35 1.12
CA VAL A 878 -14.47 54.23 1.15
C VAL A 878 -15.77 53.40 1.12
N PHE A 879 -16.41 53.20 2.28
CA PHE A 879 -17.65 52.40 2.39
C PHE A 879 -18.92 53.27 2.37
N GLY A 880 -20.02 52.66 1.87
CA GLY A 880 -21.28 53.36 1.61
C GLY A 880 -22.37 53.24 2.70
N ALA A 881 -22.41 52.15 3.48
CA ALA A 881 -23.35 51.95 4.61
C ALA A 881 -23.13 50.60 5.32
N VAL A 882 -23.48 50.53 6.62
CA VAL A 882 -23.69 49.29 7.39
C VAL A 882 -25.08 49.32 8.04
N ASN A 883 -25.85 48.25 7.94
CA ASN A 883 -27.10 48.08 8.69
C ASN A 883 -26.85 47.18 9.90
N THR A 884 -27.07 47.73 11.10
CA THR A 884 -27.07 47.01 12.38
C THR A 884 -28.39 47.20 13.14
N GLU A 885 -29.41 47.81 12.52
CA GLU A 885 -30.69 48.11 13.16
C GLU A 885 -31.62 46.89 13.23
N GLU A 886 -31.33 45.84 12.45
CA GLU A 886 -32.05 44.57 12.48
C GLU A 886 -31.28 43.53 13.31
N PRO A 887 -31.76 43.18 14.52
CA PRO A 887 -31.09 42.18 15.35
C PRO A 887 -30.91 40.85 14.61
N GLY A 888 -29.68 40.34 14.62
CA GLY A 888 -29.32 39.05 14.04
C GLY A 888 -28.86 39.11 12.58
N THR A 889 -28.84 40.31 11.98
CA THR A 889 -28.33 40.52 10.62
C THR A 889 -27.39 41.72 10.58
N ILE A 890 -26.27 41.60 9.85
CA ILE A 890 -25.36 42.72 9.56
C ILE A 890 -25.16 42.78 8.05
N ILE A 891 -25.44 43.92 7.43
CA ILE A 891 -25.19 44.13 6.00
C ILE A 891 -24.18 45.25 5.86
N PHE A 892 -23.09 45.03 5.14
CA PHE A 892 -22.15 46.10 4.80
C PHE A 892 -21.81 46.10 3.31
N ASN A 893 -21.63 47.32 2.77
CA ASN A 893 -21.34 47.56 1.35
C ASN A 893 -20.02 48.32 1.17
N ALA A 894 -19.12 47.77 0.37
CA ALA A 894 -17.81 48.33 0.04
C ALA A 894 -17.75 48.75 -1.44
N ILE A 895 -17.16 49.92 -1.71
CA ILE A 895 -16.83 50.38 -3.07
C ILE A 895 -15.42 50.97 -3.04
N LYS A 896 -14.59 50.74 -4.05
CA LYS A 896 -13.31 51.46 -4.18
C LYS A 896 -13.10 51.90 -5.62
N SER A 897 -12.91 53.19 -5.85
CA SER A 897 -12.74 53.79 -7.18
C SER A 897 -11.48 53.32 -7.94
N ASP A 898 -10.49 52.79 -7.20
CA ASP A 898 -9.16 52.47 -7.73
C ASP A 898 -8.89 50.95 -7.74
N GLY A 899 -9.91 50.12 -7.49
CA GLY A 899 -9.82 48.65 -7.39
C GLY A 899 -9.20 48.13 -6.07
N ILE A 900 -9.70 47.01 -5.55
CA ILE A 900 -9.03 46.26 -4.46
C ILE A 900 -7.61 45.87 -4.92
N PRO A 901 -6.56 46.01 -4.09
CA PRO A 901 -5.18 45.74 -4.52
C PRO A 901 -5.04 44.35 -5.14
N VAL A 902 -4.65 44.30 -6.42
CA VAL A 902 -4.35 43.04 -7.11
C VAL A 902 -3.03 42.50 -6.56
N GLY A 903 -3.07 41.35 -5.89
CA GLY A 903 -1.88 40.66 -5.37
C GLY A 903 -1.73 40.59 -3.84
N GLU A 904 -2.65 41.17 -3.06
CA GLU A 904 -2.73 40.90 -1.62
C GLU A 904 -3.52 39.60 -1.37
N THR A 905 -2.97 38.68 -0.59
CA THR A 905 -3.56 37.36 -0.30
C THR A 905 -4.81 37.44 0.61
N SER A 906 -4.94 38.52 1.39
CA SER A 906 -6.08 38.75 2.30
C SER A 906 -6.21 40.23 2.64
N PHE A 907 -7.44 40.75 2.62
CA PHE A 907 -7.77 42.14 2.98
C PHE A 907 -8.95 42.17 3.96
N ASP A 908 -8.76 42.72 5.17
CA ASP A 908 -9.83 42.86 6.16
C ASP A 908 -10.77 44.02 5.78
N VAL A 909 -12.05 43.72 5.60
CA VAL A 909 -13.11 44.67 5.18
C VAL A 909 -13.76 45.32 6.38
N ALA A 910 -14.03 44.52 7.41
CA ALA A 910 -14.68 44.95 8.64
C ALA A 910 -14.18 44.13 9.81
N THR A 911 -14.09 44.77 10.97
CA THR A 911 -13.92 44.15 12.28
C THR A 911 -15.20 44.41 13.08
N ILE A 912 -15.91 43.35 13.44
CA ILE A 912 -17.17 43.40 14.19
C ILE A 912 -16.85 43.02 15.63
N THR A 913 -17.09 43.93 16.56
CA THR A 913 -16.99 43.67 18.00
C THR A 913 -18.35 43.18 18.50
N PHE A 914 -18.41 41.95 18.98
CA PHE A 914 -19.58 41.40 19.66
C PHE A 914 -19.39 41.43 21.18
N LYS A 915 -20.44 41.83 21.91
CA LYS A 915 -20.63 41.52 23.33
C LYS A 915 -21.32 40.15 23.45
N VAL A 916 -20.69 39.23 24.16
CA VAL A 916 -21.26 37.91 24.47
C VAL A 916 -22.19 38.02 25.67
N ALA A 917 -23.37 37.40 25.61
CA ALA A 917 -24.35 37.41 26.70
C ALA A 917 -23.79 36.78 28.00
N ASP A 918 -24.38 37.17 29.14
CA ASP A 918 -23.90 36.79 30.48
C ASP A 918 -24.03 35.29 30.79
N SER A 919 -24.93 34.58 30.11
CA SER A 919 -25.19 33.16 30.33
C SER A 919 -25.39 32.46 28.99
N VAL A 920 -24.27 32.03 28.41
CA VAL A 920 -24.24 31.21 27.20
C VAL A 920 -23.51 29.90 27.51
N GLU A 921 -24.05 28.78 27.03
CA GLU A 921 -23.43 27.47 27.16
C GLU A 921 -22.15 27.36 26.33
N ASP A 922 -21.22 26.52 26.79
CA ASP A 922 -19.99 26.21 26.05
C ASP A 922 -20.31 25.67 24.66
N GLY A 923 -19.58 26.15 23.66
CA GLY A 923 -19.74 25.71 22.29
C GLY A 923 -19.46 26.79 21.27
N PHE A 924 -19.73 26.48 20.01
CA PHE A 924 -19.51 27.37 18.88
C PHE A 924 -20.81 28.12 18.51
N ILE A 925 -20.75 29.46 18.48
CA ILE A 925 -21.82 30.28 17.90
C ILE A 925 -21.42 30.65 16.47
N PRO A 926 -22.12 30.13 15.45
CA PRO A 926 -21.80 30.44 14.07
C PRO A 926 -22.20 31.87 13.67
N ILE A 927 -21.38 32.50 12.84
CA ILE A 927 -21.68 33.73 12.11
C ILE A 927 -21.67 33.37 10.62
N ILE A 928 -22.85 33.41 10.01
CA ILE A 928 -23.09 32.83 8.69
C ILE A 928 -23.14 33.94 7.64
N ILE A 929 -22.36 33.82 6.57
CA ILE A 929 -22.50 34.68 5.39
C ILE A 929 -23.74 34.22 4.61
N ALA A 930 -24.84 34.96 4.73
CA ALA A 930 -26.09 34.66 4.05
C ALA A 930 -25.98 34.94 2.54
N GLU A 931 -25.45 36.11 2.19
CA GLU A 931 -25.42 36.62 0.81
C GLU A 931 -24.12 37.38 0.53
N VAL A 932 -23.61 37.23 -0.69
CA VAL A 932 -22.51 38.03 -1.22
C VAL A 932 -22.85 38.41 -2.65
N GLU A 933 -22.83 39.70 -2.94
CA GLU A 933 -22.95 40.25 -4.29
C GLU A 933 -21.69 41.05 -4.57
N ALA A 934 -21.01 40.84 -5.71
CA ALA A 934 -19.91 41.70 -6.12
C ALA A 934 -19.90 41.96 -7.62
N CYS A 935 -19.25 43.05 -8.00
CA CYS A 935 -19.07 43.48 -9.39
C CYS A 935 -17.64 43.98 -9.62
N ASP A 936 -17.23 43.99 -10.89
CA ASP A 936 -15.97 44.57 -11.32
C ASP A 936 -16.05 46.11 -11.44
N ASP A 937 -14.97 46.73 -11.91
CA ASP A 937 -14.88 48.20 -12.08
C ASP A 937 -15.86 48.74 -13.14
N ASN A 938 -16.44 47.88 -14.00
CA ASN A 938 -17.46 48.23 -14.98
C ASN A 938 -18.90 47.97 -14.47
N VAL A 939 -19.05 47.54 -13.21
CA VAL A 939 -20.33 47.14 -12.60
C VAL A 939 -20.88 45.84 -13.20
N ASP A 940 -20.03 45.05 -13.88
CA ASP A 940 -20.42 43.72 -14.34
C ASP A 940 -20.36 42.73 -13.15
N PRO A 941 -21.38 41.87 -12.96
CA PRO A 941 -21.38 40.91 -11.86
C PRO A 941 -20.18 39.96 -11.93
N LEU A 942 -19.50 39.76 -10.81
CA LEU A 942 -18.38 38.82 -10.73
C LEU A 942 -18.90 37.36 -10.69
N PRO A 943 -18.06 36.39 -11.10
CA PRO A 943 -18.33 34.96 -10.91
C PRO A 943 -18.60 34.62 -9.44
N ALA A 944 -19.09 33.41 -9.18
CA ALA A 944 -19.41 32.95 -7.82
C ALA A 944 -18.27 33.24 -6.83
N ILE A 945 -18.65 33.75 -5.65
CA ILE A 945 -17.74 34.12 -4.56
C ILE A 945 -17.92 33.10 -3.44
N ASN A 946 -16.81 32.61 -2.92
CA ASN A 946 -16.85 31.66 -1.82
C ASN A 946 -17.26 32.36 -0.52
N LYS A 947 -18.05 31.65 0.27
CA LYS A 947 -18.51 32.07 1.59
C LYS A 947 -17.87 31.15 2.62
N VAL A 948 -16.92 31.66 3.39
CA VAL A 948 -16.32 30.93 4.51
C VAL A 948 -16.87 31.53 5.79
N ASN A 949 -17.80 30.79 6.40
CA ASN A 949 -18.40 31.17 7.66
C ASN A 949 -17.36 31.07 8.79
N GLY A 950 -17.57 31.87 9.83
CA GLY A 950 -16.76 31.85 11.03
C GLY A 950 -17.69 31.84 12.23
N GLY A 951 -17.19 32.28 13.38
CA GLY A 951 -17.98 32.28 14.60
C GLY A 951 -17.16 32.47 15.85
N ILE A 952 -17.82 32.32 16.99
CA ILE A 952 -17.23 32.54 18.30
C ILE A 952 -17.32 31.24 19.09
N TRP A 953 -16.18 30.69 19.47
CA TRP A 953 -16.11 29.64 20.49
C TRP A 953 -16.24 30.28 21.87
N ILE A 954 -17.19 29.79 22.66
CA ILE A 954 -17.39 30.17 24.05
C ILE A 954 -16.95 29.02 24.94
N TYR A 955 -16.12 29.35 25.94
CA TYR A 955 -15.73 28.45 27.01
C TYR A 955 -16.18 29.00 28.36
N SER A 956 -16.67 28.12 29.24
CA SER A 956 -16.94 28.43 30.64
C SER A 956 -15.67 28.22 31.46
N GLY A 957 -15.45 29.11 32.43
CA GLY A 957 -14.36 28.98 33.38
C GLY A 957 -14.16 30.27 34.16
N GLU A 958 -13.71 30.14 35.40
CA GLU A 958 -13.26 31.29 36.19
C GLU A 958 -11.87 31.70 35.70
N PRO A 959 -11.62 32.98 35.34
CA PRO A 959 -10.28 33.43 34.98
C PRO A 959 -9.27 33.00 36.04
N GLY A 960 -8.18 32.36 35.62
CA GLY A 960 -7.16 31.79 36.49
C GLY A 960 -7.33 30.31 36.85
N ASP A 961 -8.49 29.69 36.60
CA ASP A 961 -8.73 28.25 36.82
C ASP A 961 -8.33 27.45 35.57
N VAL A 962 -7.02 27.45 35.29
CA VAL A 962 -6.44 26.86 34.07
C VAL A 962 -6.58 25.35 34.05
N ASN A 963 -6.61 24.67 35.19
CA ASN A 963 -6.82 23.22 35.24
C ASN A 963 -8.31 22.82 35.26
N SER A 964 -9.23 23.79 35.35
CA SER A 964 -10.69 23.59 35.42
C SER A 964 -11.13 22.72 36.61
N ASP A 965 -10.45 22.83 37.75
CA ASP A 965 -10.79 22.14 38.99
C ASP A 965 -11.77 22.93 39.87
N GLY A 966 -12.17 24.12 39.41
CA GLY A 966 -13.07 25.04 40.09
C GLY A 966 -12.38 25.91 41.14
N LYS A 967 -11.04 25.99 41.15
CA LYS A 967 -10.28 26.81 42.09
C LYS A 967 -9.08 27.48 41.43
N VAL A 968 -9.06 28.81 41.43
CA VAL A 968 -7.88 29.59 41.05
C VAL A 968 -6.79 29.51 42.15
N ASN A 969 -5.71 28.75 41.92
CA ASN A 969 -4.65 28.55 42.92
C ASN A 969 -3.24 28.33 42.33
N PHE A 970 -2.23 28.04 43.17
CA PHE A 970 -0.85 27.83 42.71
C PHE A 970 -0.67 26.72 41.66
N MET A 971 -1.59 25.75 41.57
CA MET A 971 -1.54 24.70 40.55
C MET A 971 -1.78 25.25 39.14
N ASP A 972 -2.65 26.26 39.00
CA ASP A 972 -2.89 26.96 37.75
C ASP A 972 -1.70 27.83 37.36
N ALA A 973 -1.17 28.58 38.33
CA ALA A 973 0.05 29.37 38.15
C ALA A 973 1.24 28.51 37.66
N LEU A 974 1.34 27.25 38.14
CA LEU A 974 2.38 26.32 37.70
C LEU A 974 2.19 25.87 36.23
N ILE A 975 0.95 25.68 35.79
CA ILE A 975 0.64 25.33 34.40
C ILE A 975 1.03 26.50 33.48
N ILE A 976 0.65 27.73 33.83
CA ILE A 976 1.02 28.94 33.09
C ILE A 976 2.53 29.10 33.02
N LEU A 977 3.23 28.94 34.16
CA LEU A 977 4.70 29.04 34.21
C LEU A 977 5.41 28.00 33.35
N LYS A 978 4.88 26.77 33.26
CA LYS A 978 5.39 25.74 32.35
C LYS A 978 5.17 26.11 30.89
N SER A 979 4.03 26.73 30.57
CA SER A 979 3.73 27.18 29.22
C SER A 979 4.65 28.30 28.76
N ILE A 980 4.86 29.35 29.57
CA ILE A 980 5.76 30.47 29.24
C ILE A 980 7.20 30.00 29.01
N ASN A 981 7.60 28.87 29.62
CA ASN A 981 8.91 28.25 29.43
C ASN A 981 8.95 27.17 28.32
N ASN A 982 7.94 27.11 27.44
CA ASN A 982 7.83 26.16 26.34
C ASN A 982 7.94 24.68 26.78
N LYS A 983 7.47 24.35 28.00
CA LYS A 983 7.46 22.97 28.52
C LYS A 983 6.15 22.24 28.25
N ILE A 984 5.06 22.99 28.09
CA ILE A 984 3.75 22.50 27.70
C ILE A 984 3.10 23.52 26.76
N THR A 985 2.18 23.07 25.93
CA THR A 985 1.30 23.94 25.14
C THR A 985 -0.07 23.94 25.80
N LEU A 986 -0.63 25.11 26.08
CA LEU A 986 -1.97 25.22 26.66
C LEU A 986 -3.02 24.94 25.60
N THR A 987 -4.16 24.35 25.99
CA THR A 987 -5.33 24.32 25.12
C THR A 987 -5.91 25.72 24.91
N ASP A 988 -6.79 25.89 23.93
CA ASP A 988 -7.46 27.17 23.68
C ASP A 988 -8.19 27.72 24.91
N LYS A 989 -8.94 26.85 25.61
CA LYS A 989 -9.60 27.18 26.87
C LYS A 989 -8.58 27.59 27.95
N GLN A 990 -7.51 26.83 28.10
CA GLN A 990 -6.47 27.10 29.09
C GLN A 990 -5.74 28.42 28.82
N THR A 991 -5.52 28.74 27.56
CA THR A 991 -4.89 29.99 27.11
C THR A 991 -5.76 31.19 27.53
N LEU A 992 -7.07 31.10 27.30
CA LEU A 992 -8.03 32.13 27.72
C LEU A 992 -8.08 32.29 29.24
N LEU A 993 -8.09 31.20 30.00
CA LEU A 993 -8.13 31.26 31.46
C LEU A 993 -6.78 31.65 32.08
N ALA A 994 -5.68 31.50 31.34
CA ALA A 994 -4.33 31.84 31.78
C ALA A 994 -4.01 33.34 31.73
N ASP A 995 -4.71 34.10 30.87
CA ASP A 995 -4.65 35.58 30.80
C ASP A 995 -5.51 36.17 31.92
N TYR A 996 -5.00 36.07 33.15
CA TYR A 996 -5.75 36.38 34.36
C TYR A 996 -6.04 37.88 34.51
N ASP A 997 -5.14 38.73 34.01
CA ASP A 997 -5.34 40.19 34.04
C ASP A 997 -6.11 40.74 32.83
N GLY A 998 -6.37 39.90 31.83
CA GLY A 998 -7.19 40.19 30.66
C GLY A 998 -6.53 41.16 29.68
N ASN A 999 -5.19 41.24 29.67
CA ASN A 999 -4.44 42.14 28.79
C ASN A 999 -4.12 41.51 27.42
N GLY A 1000 -4.48 40.24 27.21
CA GLY A 1000 -4.24 39.48 25.99
C GLY A 1000 -2.86 38.82 25.89
N ILE A 1001 -2.03 38.88 26.94
CA ILE A 1001 -0.64 38.42 26.96
C ILE A 1001 -0.41 37.52 28.17
N ILE A 1002 -0.34 36.20 27.96
CA ILE A 1002 0.04 35.25 29.00
C ILE A 1002 1.51 35.42 29.34
N ASN A 1003 1.79 35.92 30.54
CA ASN A 1003 3.15 36.18 30.98
C ASN A 1003 3.31 35.98 32.50
N ILE A 1004 4.47 36.38 33.02
CA ILE A 1004 4.80 36.15 34.44
C ILE A 1004 3.90 36.96 35.39
N GLU A 1005 3.31 38.07 34.93
CA GLU A 1005 2.38 38.87 35.73
C GLU A 1005 1.08 38.11 36.02
N ASP A 1006 0.58 37.28 35.09
CA ASP A 1006 -0.58 36.41 35.34
C ASP A 1006 -0.29 35.37 36.43
N VAL A 1007 0.91 34.76 36.35
CA VAL A 1007 1.41 33.83 37.37
C VAL A 1007 1.46 34.52 38.73
N ILE A 1008 1.98 35.75 38.80
CA ILE A 1008 2.07 36.52 40.04
C ILE A 1008 0.68 36.88 40.56
N ALA A 1009 -0.24 37.25 39.68
CA ALA A 1009 -1.60 37.64 40.04
C ALA A 1009 -2.40 36.46 40.62
N ILE A 1010 -2.32 35.29 40.00
CA ILE A 1010 -2.93 34.05 40.52
C ILE A 1010 -2.30 33.65 41.85
N LEU A 1011 -0.97 33.73 41.99
CA LEU A 1011 -0.30 33.41 43.25
C LEU A 1011 -0.66 34.39 44.37
N ARG A 1012 -0.88 35.68 44.07
CA ARG A 1012 -1.39 36.67 45.04
C ARG A 1012 -2.82 36.36 45.44
N PHE A 1013 -3.67 36.04 44.47
CA PHE A 1013 -5.05 35.65 44.71
C PHE A 1013 -5.15 34.41 45.62
N ASP A 1014 -4.37 33.36 45.35
CA ASP A 1014 -4.34 32.11 46.14
C ASP A 1014 -4.01 32.36 47.62
N VAL A 1015 -3.16 33.35 47.91
CA VAL A 1015 -2.79 33.73 49.29
C VAL A 1015 -3.61 34.90 49.87
N GLY A 1016 -4.62 35.39 49.14
CA GLY A 1016 -5.52 36.47 49.56
C GLY A 1016 -4.88 37.87 49.60
N LEU A 1017 -3.93 38.16 48.71
CA LEU A 1017 -3.20 39.44 48.60
C LEU A 1017 -3.68 40.34 47.45
#